data_AF-A0A1T4KC32-F1
#
_entry.id   AF-A0A1T4KC32-F1
#
_cell.length_a   1.000
_cell.length_b   1.000
_cell.length_c   1.000
_cell.angle_alpha   90.00
_cell.angle_beta   90.00
_cell.angle_gamma   90.00
#
_symmetry.space_group_name_H-M   'P 1'
#
loop_
_entity.id
_entity.type
_entity.pdbx_description
1 polymer ?
#
loop_
_entity_poly.entity_id
_entity_poly.type
_entity_poly.pdbx_seq_one_letter_code
_entity_poly.pdbx_strand_id
1 'polypeptide(L)'
;MADISIPGVSDKYKTNDFIEALIKKERLPLTREQESLDRYKEQQNAWNGMSQKMTALRTNTKTLYSFDNPFNNKISTSTDENAITATPGREAAYGQIKIDVVKPATADRFLSEELDKDFSIPKGKYSFQVADKTISFNWKGGKVSEFVNSLNKRGSNTIKASIVGVSNNKQSLLLESLKTGDENTLIFKDDALSFALKHGIIAKTKADFQEIGTSLEDFYSPQDEFPVPAVEQSGMPEITSKEVEWDSEENRYILPPRSGLELQLNDEILENPNNRIEFTYSTFETQDITDELNLIRTTRPELQEAGKVTYEDVTVFNDKTQVELPPVPPTLLTPITGETDFYARTADGKETQIKTASLAVDEETGEKTVQVDLKNYPDIQSIVIRNRNTGEAAAVSKFTVYDSKKDLGYEAVHPVSTAGDAIIKYEGITVNRPTNKIDDVIPHVTLNVFNSTEKTATIDIKPDKESAKDALIQFVGTYNQVLAEMNILSENKPEIISELDYLSSDEQESAQKRLGMFFGDSSLRSGKSSLQSIVSGSYRWSENATITMLNQLGISTRATGSSGGYSASQLRGYLEINEKQLDKALENDLDQIKNIFGYDSDGDLIVDTGIAYQLDRQLGSWVQSGGIIANKNATLKTRIKSSETKIATLERQIDNKEAQLRSKYGQMEGTLNSLNAQSNTISNFANNGKQ
;
A
#
# COMPACT_ATOMS: atom_id res chain seq x y z
N MET A 1 -46.84 -38.38 20.21
CA MET A 1 -47.18 -39.38 21.24
C MET A 1 -48.02 -40.44 20.55
N ALA A 2 -47.63 -41.71 20.63
CA ALA A 2 -48.47 -42.82 20.17
C ALA A 2 -49.60 -43.00 21.20
N ASP A 3 -50.84 -42.96 20.73
CA ASP A 3 -52.02 -43.21 21.53
C ASP A 3 -52.05 -44.71 21.88
N ILE A 4 -51.44 -45.07 23.01
CA ILE A 4 -51.49 -46.43 23.55
C ILE A 4 -52.87 -46.59 24.18
N SER A 5 -53.85 -46.92 23.35
CA SER A 5 -55.17 -47.37 23.78
C SER A 5 -55.02 -48.71 24.48
N ILE A 6 -55.26 -48.74 25.80
CA ILE A 6 -55.37 -49.98 26.56
C ILE A 6 -56.74 -50.58 26.23
N PRO A 7 -56.82 -51.79 25.62
CA PRO A 7 -58.10 -52.40 25.27
C PRO A 7 -58.91 -52.70 26.54
N GLY A 8 -60.12 -52.13 26.65
CA GLY A 8 -61.06 -52.38 27.76
C GLY A 8 -61.29 -51.22 28.74
N VAL A 9 -60.66 -50.06 28.53
CA VAL A 9 -60.88 -48.84 29.31
C VAL A 9 -61.97 -48.01 28.63
N SER A 10 -63.13 -47.85 29.26
CA SER A 10 -64.18 -46.94 28.78
C SER A 10 -64.04 -45.66 29.59
N ASP A 11 -63.93 -44.48 28.95
CA ASP A 11 -63.78 -43.18 29.64
C ASP A 11 -65.05 -42.70 30.39
N LYS A 12 -65.79 -43.66 30.96
CA LYS A 12 -67.03 -43.52 31.71
C LYS A 12 -66.84 -42.71 33.01
N TYR A 13 -65.61 -42.59 33.50
CA TYR A 13 -65.28 -41.92 34.77
C TYR A 13 -64.43 -40.65 34.63
N LYS A 14 -64.20 -40.15 33.40
CA LYS A 14 -63.35 -38.96 33.12
C LYS A 14 -61.97 -39.03 33.76
N THR A 15 -61.39 -40.22 33.78
CA THR A 15 -60.17 -40.50 34.56
C THR A 15 -58.95 -39.80 33.97
N ASN A 16 -58.92 -39.64 32.65
CA ASN A 16 -57.88 -38.87 31.95
C ASN A 16 -57.91 -37.39 32.33
N ASP A 17 -59.09 -36.75 32.39
CA ASP A 17 -59.24 -35.35 32.77
C ASP A 17 -58.70 -35.07 34.18
N PHE A 18 -58.93 -35.99 35.14
CA PHE A 18 -58.42 -35.88 36.50
C PHE A 18 -56.89 -36.02 36.57
N ILE A 19 -56.32 -36.97 35.83
CA ILE A 19 -54.86 -37.14 35.75
C ILE A 19 -54.22 -35.88 35.15
N GLU A 20 -54.80 -35.34 34.09
CA GLU A 20 -54.32 -34.11 33.46
C GLU A 20 -54.39 -32.91 34.41
N ALA A 21 -55.48 -32.75 35.15
CA ALA A 21 -55.62 -31.70 36.16
C ALA A 21 -54.58 -31.82 37.29
N LEU A 22 -54.28 -33.04 37.75
CA LEU A 22 -53.24 -33.30 38.77
C LEU A 22 -51.84 -33.00 38.23
N ILE A 23 -51.54 -33.42 37.01
CA ILE A 23 -50.24 -33.16 36.35
C ILE A 23 -50.06 -31.67 36.07
N LYS A 24 -51.11 -30.93 35.72
CA LYS A 24 -51.04 -29.48 35.48
C LYS A 24 -50.52 -28.72 36.69
N LYS A 25 -50.91 -29.11 37.91
CA LYS A 25 -50.36 -28.51 39.15
C LYS A 25 -48.89 -28.87 39.36
N GLU A 26 -48.52 -30.12 39.06
CA GLU A 26 -47.16 -30.62 39.19
C GLU A 26 -46.19 -30.02 38.15
N ARG A 27 -46.72 -29.49 37.03
CA ARG A 27 -45.96 -28.75 36.01
C ARG A 27 -45.58 -27.32 36.42
N LEU A 28 -46.18 -26.74 37.47
CA LEU A 28 -45.91 -25.35 37.86
C LEU A 28 -44.42 -25.05 38.17
N PRO A 29 -43.66 -25.90 38.89
CA PRO A 29 -42.22 -25.70 39.07
C PRO A 29 -41.44 -25.78 37.76
N LEU A 30 -41.85 -26.64 36.82
CA LEU A 30 -41.25 -26.75 35.49
C LEU A 30 -41.45 -25.45 34.71
N THR A 31 -42.69 -24.92 34.65
CA THR A 31 -42.98 -23.66 33.96
C THR A 31 -42.20 -22.50 34.55
N ARG A 32 -42.12 -22.38 35.88
CA ARG A 32 -41.32 -21.33 36.55
C ARG A 32 -39.82 -21.43 36.24
N GLU A 33 -39.31 -22.64 36.11
CA GLU A 33 -37.91 -22.88 35.75
C GLU A 33 -37.66 -22.56 34.28
N GLN A 34 -38.58 -22.91 33.38
CA GLN A 34 -38.54 -22.52 31.95
C GLN A 34 -38.54 -20.99 31.79
N GLU A 35 -39.43 -20.28 32.49
CA GLU A 35 -39.42 -18.82 32.51
C GLU A 35 -38.10 -18.25 33.06
N SER A 36 -37.46 -18.93 34.02
CA SER A 36 -36.15 -18.51 34.54
C SER A 36 -35.03 -18.73 33.53
N LEU A 37 -35.05 -19.87 32.82
CA LEU A 37 -34.13 -20.16 31.73
C LEU A 37 -34.24 -19.10 30.63
N ASP A 38 -35.46 -18.76 30.21
CA ASP A 38 -35.70 -17.76 29.17
C ASP A 38 -35.19 -16.39 29.61
N ARG A 39 -35.47 -15.96 30.86
CA ARG A 39 -34.89 -14.74 31.44
C ARG A 39 -33.37 -14.75 31.41
N TYR A 40 -32.72 -15.86 31.78
CA TYR A 40 -31.25 -15.93 31.76
C TYR A 40 -30.69 -15.85 30.32
N LYS A 41 -31.36 -16.45 29.34
CA LYS A 41 -30.99 -16.36 27.93
C LYS A 41 -31.16 -14.94 27.39
N GLU A 42 -32.26 -14.26 27.71
CA GLU A 42 -32.48 -12.86 27.35
C GLU A 42 -31.41 -11.94 27.96
N GLN A 43 -31.09 -12.14 29.24
CA GLN A 43 -29.99 -11.42 29.91
C GLN A 43 -28.64 -11.66 29.21
N GLN A 44 -28.35 -12.90 28.83
CA GLN A 44 -27.12 -13.23 28.10
C GLN A 44 -27.08 -12.54 26.73
N ASN A 45 -28.21 -12.52 26.02
CA ASN A 45 -28.32 -11.84 24.73
C ASN A 45 -28.14 -10.33 24.87
N ALA A 46 -28.68 -9.71 25.92
CA ALA A 46 -28.48 -8.29 26.21
C ALA A 46 -26.99 -7.97 26.47
N TRP A 47 -26.29 -8.80 27.26
CA TRP A 47 -24.84 -8.64 27.48
C TRP A 47 -24.02 -8.84 26.20
N ASN A 48 -24.41 -9.77 25.33
CA ASN A 48 -23.77 -9.97 24.03
C ASN A 48 -23.97 -8.75 23.11
N GLY A 49 -25.19 -8.21 23.06
CA GLY A 49 -25.49 -6.98 22.30
C GLY A 49 -24.69 -5.78 22.81
N MET A 50 -24.58 -5.63 24.13
CA MET A 50 -23.73 -4.63 24.76
C MET A 50 -22.25 -4.81 24.37
N SER A 51 -21.75 -6.06 24.39
CA SER A 51 -20.39 -6.40 23.97
C SER A 51 -20.11 -5.99 22.53
N GLN A 52 -21.05 -6.25 21.62
CA GLN A 52 -20.91 -5.89 20.20
C GLN A 52 -20.85 -4.38 20.03
N LYS A 53 -21.74 -3.61 20.67
CA LYS A 53 -21.73 -2.14 20.61
C LYS A 53 -20.46 -1.54 21.21
N MET A 54 -20.03 -2.03 22.37
CA MET A 54 -18.77 -1.59 22.99
C MET A 54 -17.54 -1.92 22.13
N THR A 55 -17.53 -3.09 21.49
CA THR A 55 -16.45 -3.48 20.59
C THR A 55 -16.43 -2.58 19.35
N ALA A 56 -17.59 -2.25 18.79
CA ALA A 56 -17.71 -1.33 17.66
C ALA A 56 -17.19 0.07 18.01
N LEU A 57 -17.61 0.63 19.16
CA LEU A 57 -17.09 1.90 19.65
C LEU A 57 -15.57 1.81 19.87
N ARG A 58 -15.08 0.75 20.52
CA ARG A 58 -13.65 0.54 20.78
C ARG A 58 -12.83 0.56 19.50
N THR A 59 -13.28 -0.14 18.46
CA THR A 59 -12.62 -0.16 17.15
C THR A 59 -12.57 1.23 16.52
N ASN A 60 -13.70 1.94 16.46
CA ASN A 60 -13.76 3.28 15.88
C ASN A 60 -12.89 4.28 16.65
N THR A 61 -12.97 4.23 17.98
CA THR A 61 -12.13 5.02 18.87
C THR A 61 -10.65 4.73 18.63
N LYS A 62 -10.25 3.46 18.48
CA LYS A 62 -8.84 3.11 18.20
C LYS A 62 -8.33 3.73 16.91
N THR A 63 -9.16 3.76 15.85
CA THR A 63 -8.80 4.40 14.59
C THR A 63 -8.40 5.87 14.78
N LEU A 64 -9.10 6.61 15.65
CA LEU A 64 -8.86 8.05 15.84
C LEU A 64 -7.48 8.40 16.41
N TYR A 65 -6.80 7.50 17.11
CA TYR A 65 -5.47 7.76 17.67
C TYR A 65 -4.35 6.87 17.10
N SER A 66 -4.71 5.79 16.41
CA SER A 66 -3.74 4.87 15.80
C SER A 66 -3.00 5.49 14.61
N PHE A 67 -2.05 4.76 14.04
CA PHE A 67 -1.38 5.14 12.79
C PHE A 67 -2.36 5.45 11.65
N ASP A 68 -3.51 4.77 11.60
CA ASP A 68 -4.53 4.93 10.57
C ASP A 68 -5.46 6.14 10.79
N ASN A 69 -5.18 7.00 11.79
CA ASN A 69 -6.05 8.14 12.10
C ASN A 69 -6.31 9.02 10.86
N PRO A 70 -7.54 9.50 10.65
CA PRO A 70 -7.93 10.21 9.44
C PRO A 70 -7.40 11.65 9.39
N PHE A 71 -6.92 12.20 10.52
CA PHE A 71 -6.52 13.60 10.63
C PHE A 71 -5.26 13.96 9.85
N ASN A 72 -4.43 12.98 9.48
CA ASN A 72 -3.27 13.19 8.58
C ASN A 72 -3.54 12.74 7.14
N ASN A 73 -4.77 12.35 6.80
CA ASN A 73 -5.12 12.00 5.43
C ASN A 73 -5.05 13.25 4.54
N LYS A 74 -4.63 13.05 3.31
CA LYS A 74 -4.47 14.09 2.30
C LYS A 74 -5.19 13.65 1.04
N ILE A 75 -5.75 14.62 0.35
CA ILE A 75 -6.36 14.45 -0.97
C ILE A 75 -5.67 15.39 -1.94
N SER A 76 -5.75 15.04 -3.22
CA SER A 76 -5.27 15.92 -4.28
C SER A 76 -6.30 16.07 -5.38
N THR A 77 -6.35 17.26 -5.97
CA THR A 77 -7.17 17.55 -7.17
C THR A 77 -6.26 18.00 -8.30
N SER A 78 -6.50 17.54 -9.52
CA SER A 78 -5.75 17.95 -10.72
C SER A 78 -6.59 18.85 -11.61
N THR A 79 -5.99 19.85 -12.24
CA THR A 79 -6.68 20.63 -13.30
C THR A 79 -6.89 19.85 -14.60
N ASP A 80 -6.19 18.72 -14.78
CA ASP A 80 -6.33 17.82 -15.94
C ASP A 80 -6.29 16.36 -15.48
N GLU A 81 -7.40 15.90 -14.90
CA GLU A 81 -7.54 14.53 -14.35
C GLU A 81 -7.48 13.44 -15.42
N ASN A 82 -7.75 13.77 -16.68
CA ASN A 82 -7.65 12.82 -17.80
C ASN A 82 -6.20 12.55 -18.19
N ALA A 83 -5.29 13.49 -17.92
CA ALA A 83 -3.88 13.34 -18.18
C ALA A 83 -3.11 12.83 -16.96
N ILE A 84 -3.34 13.40 -15.78
CA ILE A 84 -2.58 13.08 -14.58
C ILE A 84 -3.39 13.30 -13.30
N THR A 85 -3.27 12.36 -12.36
CA THR A 85 -3.70 12.53 -10.97
C THR A 85 -2.54 12.25 -10.02
N ALA A 86 -2.70 12.61 -8.75
CA ALA A 86 -1.75 12.25 -7.71
C ALA A 86 -2.44 11.50 -6.57
N THR A 87 -1.64 10.79 -5.79
CA THR A 87 -2.04 10.15 -4.55
C THR A 87 -1.03 10.58 -3.49
N PRO A 88 -1.36 11.59 -2.67
CA PRO A 88 -0.46 12.06 -1.62
C PRO A 88 -0.42 11.04 -0.47
N GLY A 89 0.78 10.76 0.02
CA GLY A 89 1.00 10.05 1.27
C GLY A 89 0.76 10.96 2.48
N ARG A 90 0.72 10.37 3.67
CA ARG A 90 0.45 11.09 4.94
C ARG A 90 1.45 12.19 5.24
N GLU A 91 2.69 12.07 4.74
CA GLU A 91 3.78 13.03 4.95
C GLU A 91 3.95 14.02 3.78
N ALA A 92 3.14 13.92 2.72
CA ALA A 92 3.24 14.82 1.56
C ALA A 92 3.06 16.30 1.95
N ALA A 93 3.93 17.19 1.49
CA ALA A 93 3.76 18.61 1.76
C ALA A 93 2.45 19.16 1.16
N TYR A 94 1.79 20.07 1.87
CA TYR A 94 0.65 20.81 1.31
C TYR A 94 1.13 21.80 0.26
N GLY A 95 0.32 22.02 -0.76
CA GLY A 95 0.61 23.03 -1.78
C GLY A 95 0.20 22.59 -3.18
N GLN A 96 0.65 23.38 -4.15
CA GLN A 96 0.39 23.16 -5.56
C GLN A 96 1.66 22.69 -6.27
N ILE A 97 1.47 21.71 -7.14
CA ILE A 97 2.53 21.08 -7.94
C ILE A 97 2.16 21.29 -9.41
N LYS A 98 3.10 21.79 -10.21
CA LYS A 98 2.91 21.96 -11.66
C LYS A 98 3.64 20.85 -12.40
N ILE A 99 2.92 20.13 -13.27
CA ILE A 99 3.46 19.01 -14.03
C ILE A 99 3.00 19.12 -15.48
N ASP A 100 3.93 18.93 -16.41
CA ASP A 100 3.60 18.67 -17.82
C ASP A 100 3.82 17.17 -18.10
N VAL A 101 2.82 16.51 -18.66
CA VAL A 101 2.99 15.15 -19.20
C VAL A 101 3.22 15.27 -20.69
N VAL A 102 4.43 14.94 -21.14
CA VAL A 102 4.76 14.92 -22.57
C VAL A 102 4.14 13.69 -23.22
N LYS A 103 4.36 12.51 -22.63
CA LYS A 103 3.72 11.26 -23.05
C LYS A 103 3.66 10.25 -21.89
N PRO A 104 2.62 9.39 -21.85
CA PRO A 104 2.56 8.28 -20.90
C PRO A 104 3.48 7.13 -21.32
N ALA A 105 3.80 6.26 -20.36
CA ALA A 105 4.48 5.00 -20.64
C ALA A 105 3.54 4.07 -21.42
N THR A 106 4.05 3.47 -22.48
CA THR A 106 3.33 2.56 -23.36
C THR A 106 3.99 1.19 -23.41
N ALA A 107 3.22 0.18 -23.78
CA ALA A 107 3.69 -1.20 -23.95
C ALA A 107 3.57 -1.60 -25.42
N ASP A 108 4.35 -2.60 -25.84
CA ASP A 108 4.24 -3.18 -27.18
C ASP A 108 2.90 -3.87 -27.40
N ARG A 109 2.22 -3.51 -28.49
CA ARG A 109 0.96 -4.11 -28.93
C ARG A 109 1.03 -4.33 -30.43
N PHE A 110 1.19 -5.57 -30.85
CA PHE A 110 1.42 -5.92 -32.25
C PHE A 110 0.26 -6.71 -32.82
N LEU A 111 -0.22 -6.30 -33.99
CA LEU A 111 -1.31 -6.94 -34.70
C LEU A 111 -0.75 -7.78 -35.84
N SER A 112 -1.28 -9.00 -36.02
CA SER A 112 -1.01 -9.79 -37.22
C SER A 112 -1.77 -9.27 -38.43
N GLU A 113 -1.29 -9.66 -39.61
CA GLU A 113 -2.09 -9.63 -40.83
C GLU A 113 -3.40 -10.40 -40.68
N GLU A 114 -4.31 -10.20 -41.63
CA GLU A 114 -5.61 -10.87 -41.68
C GLU A 114 -5.44 -12.39 -41.86
N LEU A 115 -5.90 -13.13 -40.86
CA LEU A 115 -5.98 -14.59 -40.87
C LEU A 115 -7.41 -15.02 -41.22
N ASP A 116 -7.53 -16.16 -41.89
CA ASP A 116 -8.85 -16.79 -42.06
C ASP A 116 -9.43 -17.22 -40.70
N LYS A 117 -10.75 -17.20 -40.58
CA LYS A 117 -11.44 -17.52 -39.32
C LYS A 117 -11.23 -18.96 -38.85
N ASP A 118 -11.03 -19.87 -39.80
CA ASP A 118 -10.72 -21.28 -39.60
C ASP A 118 -9.20 -21.57 -39.55
N PHE A 119 -8.36 -20.55 -39.61
CA PHE A 119 -6.91 -20.69 -39.50
C PHE A 119 -6.50 -21.41 -38.21
N SER A 120 -5.53 -22.31 -38.34
CA SER A 120 -4.98 -23.12 -37.26
C SER A 120 -3.52 -22.81 -37.07
N ILE A 121 -3.14 -22.44 -35.85
CA ILE A 121 -1.74 -22.16 -35.49
C ILE A 121 -0.99 -23.50 -35.45
N PRO A 122 0.15 -23.63 -36.15
CA PRO A 122 0.85 -24.90 -36.28
C PRO A 122 1.49 -25.34 -34.96
N LYS A 123 1.65 -26.67 -34.79
CA LYS A 123 2.36 -27.26 -33.66
C LYS A 123 3.79 -26.73 -33.59
N GLY A 124 4.25 -26.37 -32.39
CA GLY A 124 5.58 -25.79 -32.18
C GLY A 124 5.84 -25.37 -30.73
N LYS A 125 7.04 -24.90 -30.45
CA LYS A 125 7.44 -24.26 -29.19
C LYS A 125 7.33 -22.74 -29.37
N TYR A 126 6.37 -22.14 -28.68
CA TYR A 126 6.15 -20.69 -28.74
C TYR A 126 6.71 -20.04 -27.48
N SER A 127 7.61 -19.08 -27.67
CA SER A 127 8.29 -18.38 -26.60
C SER A 127 8.18 -16.87 -26.80
N PHE A 128 7.71 -16.17 -25.77
CA PHE A 128 7.56 -14.72 -25.74
C PHE A 128 8.33 -14.16 -24.55
N GLN A 129 9.16 -13.14 -24.75
CA GLN A 129 9.91 -12.49 -23.69
C GLN A 129 9.47 -11.02 -23.55
N VAL A 130 9.31 -10.56 -22.31
CA VAL A 130 9.07 -9.16 -21.96
C VAL A 130 9.95 -8.81 -20.77
N ALA A 131 10.92 -7.91 -20.98
CA ALA A 131 12.08 -7.74 -20.10
C ALA A 131 12.70 -9.11 -19.75
N ASP A 132 12.91 -9.43 -18.47
CA ASP A 132 13.61 -10.67 -18.07
C ASP A 132 12.70 -11.91 -18.08
N LYS A 133 11.38 -11.75 -18.25
CA LYS A 133 10.43 -12.86 -18.14
C LYS A 133 10.17 -13.48 -19.50
N THR A 134 10.45 -14.77 -19.63
CA THR A 134 10.13 -15.57 -20.81
C THR A 134 8.96 -16.52 -20.51
N ILE A 135 7.92 -16.47 -21.34
CA ILE A 135 6.79 -17.40 -21.34
C ILE A 135 6.94 -18.36 -22.51
N SER A 136 7.23 -19.63 -22.22
CA SER A 136 7.42 -20.67 -23.22
C SER A 136 6.42 -21.81 -23.04
N PHE A 137 5.85 -22.32 -24.14
CA PHE A 137 5.03 -23.53 -24.11
C PHE A 137 5.05 -24.29 -25.44
N ASN A 138 4.91 -25.61 -25.34
CA ASN A 138 4.76 -26.50 -26.49
C ASN A 138 3.28 -26.53 -26.91
N TRP A 139 2.96 -25.89 -28.03
CA TRP A 139 1.65 -25.88 -28.64
C TRP A 139 1.43 -27.12 -29.50
N LYS A 140 0.28 -27.79 -29.34
CA LYS A 140 -0.04 -29.03 -30.07
C LYS A 140 -0.56 -28.81 -31.49
N GLY A 141 -0.79 -27.55 -31.87
CA GLY A 141 -1.55 -27.20 -33.08
C GLY A 141 -3.04 -27.06 -32.76
N GLY A 142 -3.72 -26.10 -33.39
CA GLY A 142 -5.15 -25.87 -33.15
C GLY A 142 -5.62 -24.45 -33.48
N LYS A 143 -6.89 -24.17 -33.18
CA LYS A 143 -7.51 -22.87 -33.51
C LYS A 143 -6.85 -21.70 -32.79
N VAL A 144 -6.88 -20.52 -33.40
CA VAL A 144 -6.35 -19.27 -32.81
C VAL A 144 -6.93 -18.99 -31.42
N SER A 145 -8.23 -19.25 -31.21
CA SER A 145 -8.88 -19.04 -29.91
C SER A 145 -8.33 -19.92 -28.78
N GLU A 146 -8.00 -21.18 -29.08
CA GLU A 146 -7.42 -22.10 -28.10
C GLU A 146 -5.97 -21.74 -27.78
N PHE A 147 -5.23 -21.24 -28.78
CA PHE A 147 -3.88 -20.70 -28.59
C PHE A 147 -3.91 -19.45 -27.72
N VAL A 148 -4.81 -18.50 -27.99
CA VAL A 148 -4.99 -17.27 -27.19
C VAL A 148 -5.34 -17.62 -25.74
N ASN A 149 -6.28 -18.53 -25.51
CA ASN A 149 -6.63 -18.99 -24.16
C ASN A 149 -5.43 -19.65 -23.46
N SER A 150 -4.65 -20.44 -24.20
CA SER A 150 -3.45 -21.11 -23.70
C SER A 150 -2.33 -20.13 -23.34
N LEU A 151 -2.12 -19.09 -24.15
CA LEU A 151 -1.16 -18.02 -23.91
C LEU A 151 -1.61 -17.18 -22.72
N ASN A 152 -2.86 -16.69 -22.68
CA ASN A 152 -3.38 -15.89 -21.57
C ASN A 152 -3.35 -16.61 -20.22
N LYS A 153 -3.61 -17.92 -20.20
CA LYS A 153 -3.52 -18.73 -18.97
C LYS A 153 -2.09 -18.81 -18.41
N ARG A 154 -1.08 -18.71 -19.26
CA ARG A 154 0.35 -18.78 -18.88
C ARG A 154 1.00 -17.40 -18.76
N GLY A 155 0.50 -16.42 -19.52
CA GLY A 155 1.05 -15.09 -19.69
C GLY A 155 0.92 -14.20 -18.45
N SER A 156 -0.08 -14.45 -17.60
CA SER A 156 -0.32 -13.73 -16.34
C SER A 156 -0.15 -12.22 -16.52
N ASN A 157 0.76 -11.57 -15.78
CA ASN A 157 1.05 -10.13 -15.86
C ASN A 157 2.20 -9.79 -16.81
N THR A 158 2.49 -10.64 -17.81
CA THR A 158 3.63 -10.47 -18.73
C THR A 158 3.16 -10.19 -20.15
N ILE A 159 2.30 -11.05 -20.70
CA ILE A 159 1.78 -10.95 -22.05
C ILE A 159 0.31 -11.36 -22.06
N LYS A 160 -0.46 -10.69 -22.92
CA LYS A 160 -1.84 -11.04 -23.24
C LYS A 160 -2.03 -11.10 -24.75
N ALA A 161 -2.98 -11.91 -25.16
CA ALA A 161 -3.35 -12.09 -26.54
C ALA A 161 -4.87 -11.94 -26.68
N SER A 162 -5.32 -11.40 -27.81
CA SER A 162 -6.74 -11.30 -28.14
C SER A 162 -6.96 -11.46 -29.65
N ILE A 163 -8.20 -11.79 -30.01
CA ILE A 163 -8.62 -11.90 -31.41
C ILE A 163 -9.42 -10.65 -31.76
N VAL A 164 -9.04 -10.00 -32.84
CA VAL A 164 -9.75 -8.85 -33.41
C VAL A 164 -10.47 -9.33 -34.67
N GLY A 165 -11.81 -9.25 -34.69
CA GLY A 165 -12.58 -9.58 -35.89
C GLY A 165 -12.44 -8.47 -36.93
N VAL A 166 -11.99 -8.82 -38.14
CA VAL A 166 -11.80 -7.85 -39.24
C VAL A 166 -13.02 -7.86 -40.17
N SER A 167 -13.53 -9.05 -40.49
CA SER A 167 -14.76 -9.23 -41.28
C SER A 167 -15.43 -10.57 -40.91
N ASN A 168 -16.54 -10.92 -41.59
CA ASN A 168 -17.25 -12.18 -41.30
C ASN A 168 -16.36 -13.44 -41.36
N ASN A 169 -15.35 -13.43 -42.24
CA ASN A 169 -14.46 -14.57 -42.50
C ASN A 169 -12.99 -14.32 -42.14
N LYS A 170 -12.63 -13.13 -41.66
CA LYS A 170 -11.24 -12.73 -41.35
C LYS A 170 -11.09 -12.26 -39.91
N GLN A 171 -9.95 -12.56 -39.31
CA GLN A 171 -9.58 -12.17 -37.95
C GLN A 171 -8.08 -11.85 -37.87
N SER A 172 -7.67 -11.01 -36.93
CA SER A 172 -6.26 -10.75 -36.62
C SER A 172 -5.95 -11.13 -35.18
N LEU A 173 -4.72 -11.57 -34.94
CA LEU A 173 -4.20 -11.85 -33.61
C LEU A 173 -3.50 -10.59 -33.08
N LEU A 174 -3.97 -10.07 -31.94
CA LEU A 174 -3.32 -8.99 -31.21
C LEU A 174 -2.52 -9.61 -30.06
N LEU A 175 -1.22 -9.31 -30.02
CA LEU A 175 -0.31 -9.68 -28.93
C LEU A 175 0.14 -8.42 -28.20
N GLU A 176 -0.08 -8.35 -26.90
CA GLU A 176 0.22 -7.20 -26.06
C GLU A 176 1.13 -7.56 -24.88
N SER A 177 2.19 -6.79 -24.69
CA SER A 177 2.92 -6.74 -23.43
C SER A 177 2.06 -6.09 -22.36
N LEU A 178 2.14 -6.60 -21.13
CA LEU A 178 1.49 -6.01 -19.96
C LEU A 178 2.44 -5.11 -19.13
N LYS A 179 3.69 -4.98 -19.58
CA LYS A 179 4.67 -4.07 -19.01
C LYS A 179 4.93 -2.91 -19.96
N THR A 180 4.84 -1.69 -19.44
CA THR A 180 5.19 -0.45 -20.15
C THR A 180 6.68 -0.14 -20.00
N GLY A 181 7.18 0.81 -20.78
CA GLY A 181 8.56 1.28 -20.70
C GLY A 181 9.44 0.74 -21.81
N ASP A 182 10.42 1.53 -22.21
CA ASP A 182 11.28 1.31 -23.39
C ASP A 182 11.99 -0.05 -23.34
N GLU A 183 12.45 -0.48 -22.16
CA GLU A 183 13.17 -1.75 -21.99
C GLU A 183 12.25 -2.97 -21.98
N ASN A 184 10.94 -2.79 -21.81
CA ASN A 184 9.96 -3.86 -21.70
C ASN A 184 9.38 -4.26 -23.08
N THR A 185 10.25 -4.38 -24.09
CA THR A 185 9.85 -4.78 -25.45
C THR A 185 9.35 -6.21 -25.52
N LEU A 186 8.44 -6.48 -26.44
CA LEU A 186 7.91 -7.81 -26.72
C LEU A 186 8.79 -8.54 -27.74
N ILE A 187 9.55 -9.51 -27.25
CA ILE A 187 10.51 -10.31 -28.02
C ILE A 187 9.89 -11.67 -28.36
N PHE A 188 10.00 -12.07 -29.62
CA PHE A 188 9.54 -13.37 -30.11
C PHE A 188 10.71 -14.35 -30.26
N LYS A 189 10.56 -15.58 -29.74
CA LYS A 189 11.58 -16.63 -29.80
C LYS A 189 10.99 -17.96 -30.29
N ASP A 190 11.87 -18.88 -30.69
CA ASP A 190 11.50 -20.21 -31.21
C ASP A 190 10.47 -20.09 -32.37
N ASP A 191 9.41 -20.90 -32.37
CA ASP A 191 8.37 -20.86 -33.41
C ASP A 191 7.52 -19.59 -33.36
N ALA A 192 7.54 -18.84 -32.25
CA ALA A 192 6.85 -17.55 -32.18
C ALA A 192 7.51 -16.51 -33.09
N LEU A 193 8.84 -16.53 -33.24
CA LEU A 193 9.58 -15.63 -34.15
C LEU A 193 9.21 -15.92 -35.60
N SER A 194 9.26 -17.20 -35.98
CA SER A 194 8.89 -17.65 -37.33
C SER A 194 7.43 -17.33 -37.66
N PHE A 195 6.53 -17.53 -36.70
CA PHE A 195 5.12 -17.18 -36.83
C PHE A 195 4.93 -15.67 -37.00
N ALA A 196 5.58 -14.86 -36.18
CA ALA A 196 5.45 -13.41 -36.19
C ALA A 196 5.98 -12.79 -37.50
N LEU A 197 7.08 -13.31 -38.04
CA LEU A 197 7.59 -12.92 -39.36
C LEU A 197 6.65 -13.34 -40.51
N LYS A 198 6.11 -14.56 -40.45
CA LYS A 198 5.26 -15.10 -41.52
C LYS A 198 3.91 -14.40 -41.62
N HIS A 199 3.37 -13.94 -40.49
CA HIS A 199 2.04 -13.34 -40.41
C HIS A 199 2.09 -11.81 -40.20
N GLY A 200 3.20 -11.19 -40.60
CA GLY A 200 3.36 -9.72 -40.63
C GLY A 200 3.14 -9.04 -39.27
N ILE A 201 3.46 -9.71 -38.17
CA ILE A 201 3.51 -9.08 -36.84
C ILE A 201 4.80 -8.25 -36.74
N ILE A 202 5.90 -8.82 -37.22
CA ILE A 202 7.23 -8.20 -37.31
C ILE A 202 7.84 -8.47 -38.69
N ALA A 203 8.76 -7.63 -39.13
CA ALA A 203 9.56 -7.81 -40.35
C ALA A 203 11.04 -7.81 -39.98
N LYS A 204 11.87 -8.54 -40.74
CA LYS A 204 13.33 -8.49 -40.55
C LYS A 204 13.83 -7.08 -40.88
N THR A 205 14.60 -6.49 -39.98
CA THR A 205 15.31 -5.25 -40.21
C THR A 205 16.81 -5.53 -40.12
N LYS A 206 17.62 -4.86 -40.94
CA LYS A 206 19.06 -4.92 -40.77
C LYS A 206 19.42 -3.94 -39.66
N ALA A 207 20.14 -4.42 -38.65
CA ALA A 207 20.81 -3.52 -37.73
C ALA A 207 21.81 -2.68 -38.54
N ASP A 208 21.68 -1.36 -38.44
CA ASP A 208 22.51 -0.39 -39.15
C ASP A 208 23.53 0.12 -38.14
N PHE A 209 24.70 -0.51 -38.13
CA PHE A 209 25.81 -0.15 -37.26
C PHE A 209 26.69 0.84 -38.01
N GLN A 210 26.86 2.03 -37.44
CA GLN A 210 27.76 3.07 -37.92
C GLN A 210 28.92 3.21 -36.94
N GLU A 211 30.16 3.01 -37.40
CA GLU A 211 31.35 3.34 -36.60
C GLU A 211 31.63 4.85 -36.66
N ILE A 212 31.94 5.45 -35.50
CA ILE A 212 32.39 6.84 -35.37
C ILE A 212 33.66 6.93 -34.52
N GLY A 213 34.36 8.06 -34.60
CA GLY A 213 35.66 8.23 -33.93
C GLY A 213 36.69 7.24 -34.49
N THR A 214 36.76 7.17 -35.82
CA THR A 214 37.60 6.18 -36.54
C THR A 214 39.03 6.65 -36.74
N SER A 215 39.27 7.96 -36.57
CA SER A 215 40.58 8.60 -36.66
C SER A 215 40.84 9.48 -35.42
N LEU A 216 42.10 9.61 -35.02
CA LEU A 216 42.52 10.57 -33.98
C LEU A 216 42.12 12.02 -34.30
N GLU A 217 41.99 12.36 -35.58
CA GLU A 217 41.57 13.69 -36.05
C GLU A 217 40.09 13.99 -35.73
N ASP A 218 39.28 12.97 -35.43
CA ASP A 218 37.88 13.12 -35.05
C ASP A 218 37.71 13.65 -33.61
N PHE A 219 38.81 13.70 -32.84
CA PHE A 219 38.79 14.04 -31.42
C PHE A 219 39.45 15.38 -31.11
N TYR A 220 38.85 16.07 -30.14
CA TYR A 220 39.37 17.31 -29.56
C TYR A 220 39.94 17.07 -28.17
N SER A 221 40.76 18.00 -27.69
CA SER A 221 41.14 18.03 -26.27
C SER A 221 39.91 18.41 -25.42
N PRO A 222 39.59 17.66 -24.36
CA PRO A 222 38.51 18.01 -23.45
C PRO A 222 38.69 19.41 -22.88
N GLN A 223 37.61 20.18 -22.80
CA GLN A 223 37.63 21.44 -22.04
C GLN A 223 37.61 21.18 -20.53
N ASP A 224 37.89 22.21 -19.73
CA ASP A 224 37.82 22.12 -18.27
C ASP A 224 36.38 21.88 -17.79
N GLU A 225 36.22 20.92 -16.88
CA GLU A 225 34.94 20.59 -16.25
C GLU A 225 34.59 21.61 -15.17
N PHE A 226 33.34 22.09 -15.16
CA PHE A 226 32.81 22.94 -14.11
C PHE A 226 31.49 22.38 -13.56
N PRO A 227 31.39 22.13 -12.23
CA PRO A 227 32.40 22.37 -11.20
C PRO A 227 33.58 21.38 -11.26
N VAL A 228 34.76 21.83 -10.84
CA VAL A 228 35.96 20.99 -10.76
C VAL A 228 35.74 19.85 -9.76
N PRO A 229 36.00 18.58 -10.10
CA PRO A 229 35.84 17.45 -9.20
C PRO A 229 36.71 17.56 -7.93
N ALA A 230 36.22 17.02 -6.81
CA ALA A 230 36.94 17.05 -5.53
C ALA A 230 38.27 16.28 -5.55
N VAL A 231 38.44 15.35 -6.49
CA VAL A 231 39.66 14.56 -6.71
C VAL A 231 40.78 15.38 -7.38
N GLU A 232 40.46 16.53 -7.97
CA GLU A 232 41.42 17.35 -8.70
C GLU A 232 42.31 18.15 -7.73
N GLN A 233 43.63 18.02 -7.89
CA GLN A 233 44.62 18.65 -7.02
C GLN A 233 45.26 19.88 -7.68
N SER A 234 45.59 20.90 -6.87
CA SER A 234 46.16 22.14 -7.38
C SER A 234 47.53 21.93 -8.05
N GLY A 235 47.62 22.27 -9.33
CA GLY A 235 48.82 22.19 -10.17
C GLY A 235 49.12 20.79 -10.72
N MET A 236 48.07 19.99 -10.91
CA MET A 236 48.08 18.85 -11.83
C MET A 236 48.15 19.34 -13.29
N PRO A 237 48.73 18.57 -14.23
CA PRO A 237 48.68 18.89 -15.66
C PRO A 237 47.24 18.96 -16.17
N GLU A 238 46.99 19.88 -17.11
CA GLU A 238 45.71 19.92 -17.84
C GLU A 238 45.51 18.64 -18.64
N ILE A 239 44.26 18.20 -18.76
CA ILE A 239 43.92 17.00 -19.51
C ILE A 239 43.93 17.33 -21.00
N THR A 240 44.74 16.62 -21.79
CA THR A 240 44.87 16.89 -23.22
C THR A 240 44.73 15.63 -24.08
N SER A 241 44.42 15.81 -25.37
CA SER A 241 44.41 14.72 -26.34
C SER A 241 45.77 14.47 -27.01
N LYS A 242 46.81 15.25 -26.69
CA LYS A 242 48.09 15.24 -27.42
C LYS A 242 48.89 13.95 -27.29
N GLU A 243 48.78 13.32 -26.12
CA GLU A 243 49.50 12.07 -25.80
C GLU A 243 48.64 10.83 -26.06
N VAL A 244 47.45 11.01 -26.66
CA VAL A 244 46.60 9.89 -27.03
C VAL A 244 47.13 9.24 -28.30
N GLU A 245 47.31 7.94 -28.26
CA GLU A 245 47.83 7.15 -29.39
C GLU A 245 46.81 6.09 -29.83
N TRP A 246 46.83 5.72 -31.11
CA TRP A 246 46.04 4.61 -31.63
C TRP A 246 46.90 3.34 -31.66
N ASP A 247 46.47 2.32 -30.92
CA ASP A 247 47.02 0.97 -30.99
C ASP A 247 46.29 0.17 -32.07
N SER A 248 47.01 -0.12 -33.16
CA SER A 248 46.47 -0.87 -34.30
C SER A 248 46.35 -2.37 -34.07
N GLU A 249 47.08 -2.95 -33.12
CA GLU A 249 46.99 -4.38 -32.80
C GLU A 249 45.73 -4.66 -31.99
N GLU A 250 45.44 -3.76 -31.04
CA GLU A 250 44.29 -3.86 -30.14
C GLU A 250 43.04 -3.10 -30.63
N ASN A 251 43.15 -2.32 -31.72
CA ASN A 251 42.11 -1.44 -32.26
C ASN A 251 41.52 -0.46 -31.23
N ARG A 252 42.40 0.24 -30.48
CA ARG A 252 42.00 1.12 -29.37
C ARG A 252 42.80 2.41 -29.31
N TYR A 253 42.18 3.45 -28.76
CA TYR A 253 42.86 4.65 -28.32
C TYR A 253 43.42 4.43 -26.92
N ILE A 254 44.73 4.63 -26.76
CA ILE A 254 45.43 4.60 -25.49
C ILE A 254 45.47 6.02 -24.95
N LEU A 255 44.86 6.22 -23.78
CA LEU A 255 44.82 7.45 -23.03
C LEU A 255 45.77 7.32 -21.84
N PRO A 256 47.01 7.85 -21.92
CA PRO A 256 47.94 7.87 -20.79
C PRO A 256 47.37 8.59 -19.54
N PRO A 257 48.05 8.49 -18.39
CA PRO A 257 47.73 9.30 -17.23
C PRO A 257 47.58 10.78 -17.62
N ARG A 258 46.49 11.42 -17.15
CA ARG A 258 46.18 12.84 -17.43
C ARG A 258 45.92 13.18 -18.90
N SER A 259 45.42 12.24 -19.69
CA SER A 259 44.95 12.51 -21.05
C SER A 259 43.43 12.33 -21.20
N GLY A 260 42.88 12.78 -22.33
CA GLY A 260 41.45 12.67 -22.59
C GLY A 260 41.07 12.98 -24.04
N LEU A 261 39.83 12.66 -24.40
CA LEU A 261 39.27 12.84 -25.74
C LEU A 261 37.87 13.42 -25.67
N GLU A 262 37.54 14.32 -26.59
CA GLU A 262 36.19 14.80 -26.82
C GLU A 262 35.78 14.46 -28.25
N LEU A 263 34.73 13.65 -28.41
CA LEU A 263 34.17 13.24 -29.70
C LEU A 263 32.90 14.04 -29.97
N GLN A 264 32.91 14.83 -31.04
CA GLN A 264 31.72 15.57 -31.48
C GLN A 264 30.78 14.67 -32.29
N LEU A 265 29.50 14.65 -31.92
CA LEU A 265 28.48 13.88 -32.63
C LEU A 265 27.97 14.70 -33.82
N ASN A 266 27.76 14.03 -34.96
CA ASN A 266 27.19 14.68 -36.14
C ASN A 266 25.65 14.82 -36.01
N ASP A 267 25.07 15.74 -36.80
CA ASP A 267 23.62 16.00 -36.75
C ASP A 267 22.79 14.75 -37.09
N GLU A 268 23.26 13.90 -38.01
CA GLU A 268 22.56 12.67 -38.41
C GLU A 268 22.37 11.69 -37.23
N ILE A 269 23.36 11.57 -36.33
CA ILE A 269 23.26 10.73 -35.14
C ILE A 269 22.30 11.34 -34.12
N LEU A 270 22.31 12.67 -33.98
CA LEU A 270 21.50 13.41 -33.03
C LEU A 270 20.01 13.48 -33.44
N GLU A 271 19.71 13.39 -34.74
CA GLU A 271 18.33 13.40 -35.26
C GLU A 271 17.49 12.20 -34.78
N ASN A 272 18.11 11.03 -34.53
CA ASN A 272 17.39 9.85 -34.05
C ASN A 272 17.60 9.64 -32.54
N PRO A 273 16.60 9.96 -31.68
CA PRO A 273 16.73 9.79 -30.24
C PRO A 273 16.81 8.33 -29.79
N ASN A 274 16.52 7.36 -30.67
CA ASN A 274 16.67 5.92 -30.38
C ASN A 274 18.08 5.40 -30.64
N ASN A 275 18.98 6.23 -31.18
CA ASN A 275 20.37 5.85 -31.35
C ASN A 275 21.00 5.57 -29.97
N ARG A 276 21.81 4.52 -29.93
CA ARG A 276 22.66 4.13 -28.81
C ARG A 276 24.09 4.12 -29.30
N ILE A 277 24.97 4.72 -28.51
CA ILE A 277 26.41 4.72 -28.76
C ILE A 277 27.04 3.72 -27.80
N GLU A 278 27.81 2.77 -28.33
CA GLU A 278 28.48 1.74 -27.57
C GLU A 278 29.99 1.78 -27.83
N PHE A 279 30.78 1.67 -26.77
CA PHE A 279 32.24 1.51 -26.84
C PHE A 279 32.73 0.71 -25.63
N THR A 280 33.85 0.01 -25.75
CA THR A 280 34.50 -0.68 -24.63
C THR A 280 35.67 0.11 -24.11
N TYR A 281 35.96 -0.04 -22.82
CA TYR A 281 37.19 0.45 -22.24
C TYR A 281 37.79 -0.53 -21.22
N SER A 282 39.10 -0.41 -21.03
CA SER A 282 39.85 -1.08 -19.96
C SER A 282 40.90 -0.13 -19.40
N THR A 283 41.39 -0.40 -18.20
CA THR A 283 42.48 0.36 -17.59
C THR A 283 43.64 -0.58 -17.26
N PHE A 284 44.86 -0.09 -17.39
CA PHE A 284 46.07 -0.84 -17.07
C PHE A 284 47.11 0.06 -16.40
N GLU A 285 47.92 -0.55 -15.52
CA GLU A 285 48.94 0.16 -14.76
C GLU A 285 50.06 0.67 -15.67
N THR A 286 50.52 1.89 -15.38
CA THR A 286 51.64 2.57 -16.04
C THR A 286 52.53 3.23 -14.98
N GLN A 287 53.62 3.87 -15.41
CA GLN A 287 54.47 4.60 -14.48
C GLN A 287 53.71 5.79 -13.86
N ASP A 288 53.66 5.85 -12.54
CA ASP A 288 53.00 6.94 -11.83
C ASP A 288 53.78 8.25 -11.98
N ILE A 289 53.14 9.26 -12.58
CA ILE A 289 53.74 10.58 -12.81
C ILE A 289 53.79 11.44 -11.54
N THR A 290 53.14 11.05 -10.45
CA THR A 290 53.02 11.84 -9.22
C THR A 290 54.39 12.16 -8.61
N ASP A 291 55.29 11.19 -8.60
CA ASP A 291 56.63 11.34 -8.05
C ASP A 291 57.45 12.35 -8.85
N GLU A 292 57.36 12.31 -10.18
CA GLU A 292 58.03 13.25 -11.07
C GLU A 292 57.45 14.67 -10.91
N LEU A 293 56.12 14.79 -10.85
CA LEU A 293 55.45 16.07 -10.60
C LEU A 293 55.83 16.65 -9.24
N ASN A 294 55.90 15.83 -8.18
CA ASN A 294 56.35 16.26 -6.86
C ASN A 294 57.82 16.67 -6.85
N LEU A 295 58.68 15.97 -7.59
CA LEU A 295 60.09 16.35 -7.74
C LEU A 295 60.20 17.72 -8.41
N ILE A 296 59.49 17.97 -9.50
CA ILE A 296 59.47 19.27 -10.19
C ILE A 296 58.96 20.38 -9.26
N ARG A 297 57.90 20.11 -8.48
CA ARG A 297 57.29 21.08 -7.55
C ARG A 297 58.16 21.42 -6.34
N THR A 298 58.99 20.49 -5.90
CA THR A 298 59.87 20.65 -4.73
C THR A 298 61.28 21.09 -5.10
N THR A 299 61.70 20.90 -6.35
CA THR A 299 63.01 21.32 -6.83
C THR A 299 63.10 22.85 -6.87
N ARG A 300 64.12 23.39 -6.20
CA ARG A 300 64.38 24.82 -6.07
C ARG A 300 65.64 25.19 -6.84
N PRO A 301 65.68 26.34 -7.53
CA PRO A 301 66.94 26.94 -7.91
C PRO A 301 67.73 27.26 -6.63
N GLU A 302 68.96 26.80 -6.52
CA GLU A 302 69.86 27.23 -5.45
C GLU A 302 70.28 28.68 -5.69
N LEU A 303 69.80 29.60 -4.85
CA LEU A 303 70.33 30.96 -4.81
C LEU A 303 71.74 30.90 -4.21
N GLN A 304 72.74 31.26 -5.00
CA GLN A 304 74.11 31.33 -4.50
C GLN A 304 74.19 32.34 -3.35
N GLU A 305 74.92 32.00 -2.30
CA GLU A 305 75.14 32.94 -1.20
C GLU A 305 75.86 34.20 -1.69
N ALA A 306 75.57 35.32 -1.05
CA ALA A 306 76.23 36.57 -1.37
C ALA A 306 77.75 36.41 -1.22
N GLY A 307 78.48 36.66 -2.31
CA GLY A 307 79.93 36.56 -2.32
C GLY A 307 80.56 37.40 -1.21
N LYS A 308 81.65 36.91 -0.62
CA LYS A 308 82.41 37.64 0.40
C LYS A 308 83.85 37.79 -0.05
N VAL A 309 84.47 38.89 0.36
CA VAL A 309 85.91 39.11 0.24
C VAL A 309 86.47 39.33 1.64
N THR A 310 87.58 38.65 1.92
CA THR A 310 88.31 38.78 3.19
C THR A 310 89.71 39.29 2.88
N TYR A 311 90.12 40.37 3.54
CA TYR A 311 91.49 40.89 3.49
C TYR A 311 91.94 41.16 4.93
N GLU A 312 93.04 40.52 5.32
CA GLU A 312 93.49 40.43 6.72
C GLU A 312 92.35 39.97 7.64
N ASP A 313 92.01 40.75 8.67
CA ASP A 313 91.02 40.38 9.69
C ASP A 313 89.60 40.91 9.39
N VAL A 314 89.38 41.55 8.22
CA VAL A 314 88.10 42.16 7.84
C VAL A 314 87.44 41.38 6.70
N THR A 315 86.20 40.95 6.93
CA THR A 315 85.36 40.30 5.90
C THR A 315 84.21 41.22 5.52
N VAL A 316 84.12 41.54 4.22
CA VAL A 316 83.00 42.28 3.64
C VAL A 316 82.11 41.28 2.89
N PHE A 317 80.84 41.26 3.27
CA PHE A 317 79.82 40.44 2.61
C PHE A 317 79.08 41.32 1.60
N ASN A 318 78.83 40.79 0.39
CA ASN A 318 77.93 41.42 -0.55
C ASN A 318 76.49 41.38 -0.01
N ASP A 319 75.63 42.29 -0.46
CA ASP A 319 74.23 42.28 -0.06
C ASP A 319 73.55 40.99 -0.51
N LYS A 320 72.72 40.41 0.37
CA LYS A 320 71.92 39.24 0.02
C LYS A 320 70.89 39.62 -1.05
N THR A 321 70.70 38.73 -2.02
CA THR A 321 69.67 38.86 -3.04
C THR A 321 68.30 39.06 -2.38
N GLN A 322 67.61 40.15 -2.73
CA GLN A 322 66.27 40.50 -2.21
C GLN A 322 65.12 39.77 -2.93
N VAL A 323 65.44 38.91 -3.90
CA VAL A 323 64.46 38.10 -4.63
C VAL A 323 64.08 36.92 -3.76
N GLU A 324 62.87 36.93 -3.22
CA GLU A 324 62.29 35.78 -2.54
C GLU A 324 61.82 34.75 -3.57
N LEU A 325 62.15 33.48 -3.34
CA LEU A 325 61.59 32.39 -4.16
C LEU A 325 60.09 32.30 -3.89
N PRO A 326 59.26 32.02 -4.92
CA PRO A 326 57.83 31.83 -4.72
C PRO A 326 57.57 30.74 -3.66
N PRO A 327 56.54 30.87 -2.82
CA PRO A 327 56.26 29.94 -1.72
C PRO A 327 56.13 28.50 -2.23
N VAL A 328 56.60 27.51 -1.44
CA VAL A 328 56.44 26.09 -1.82
C VAL A 328 54.94 25.81 -1.71
N PRO A 329 54.30 25.17 -2.71
CA PRO A 329 52.97 24.62 -2.52
C PRO A 329 52.97 23.74 -1.26
N PRO A 330 52.13 24.01 -0.26
CA PRO A 330 52.26 23.38 1.06
C PRO A 330 51.94 21.88 1.07
N THR A 331 51.33 21.37 0.00
CA THR A 331 50.86 19.98 -0.11
C THR A 331 51.50 19.30 -1.32
N LEU A 332 52.13 18.15 -1.06
CA LEU A 332 52.54 17.21 -2.11
C LEU A 332 51.31 16.63 -2.80
N LEU A 333 51.44 16.35 -4.09
CA LEU A 333 50.44 15.64 -4.85
C LEU A 333 50.40 14.17 -4.40
N THR A 334 49.22 13.60 -4.27
CA THR A 334 49.03 12.16 -4.03
C THR A 334 48.58 11.46 -5.30
N PRO A 335 48.94 10.18 -5.51
CA PRO A 335 48.45 9.40 -6.63
C PRO A 335 46.93 9.40 -6.77
N ILE A 336 46.45 9.44 -8.01
CA ILE A 336 45.03 9.30 -8.37
C ILE A 336 44.88 8.00 -9.17
N THR A 337 43.95 7.14 -8.75
CA THR A 337 43.71 5.80 -9.33
C THR A 337 42.20 5.54 -9.44
N GLY A 338 41.76 4.82 -10.46
CA GLY A 338 40.35 4.49 -10.69
C GLY A 338 39.46 5.63 -11.20
N GLU A 339 40.02 6.78 -11.57
CA GLU A 339 39.30 7.99 -12.00
C GLU A 339 39.35 8.16 -13.54
N THR A 340 38.70 7.23 -14.24
CA THR A 340 38.43 7.35 -15.69
C THR A 340 36.96 7.66 -15.88
N ASP A 341 36.67 8.92 -16.21
CA ASP A 341 35.31 9.45 -16.27
C ASP A 341 34.82 9.68 -17.71
N PHE A 342 33.51 9.55 -17.88
CA PHE A 342 32.80 9.72 -19.15
C PHE A 342 31.65 10.71 -18.97
N TYR A 343 31.48 11.64 -19.90
CA TYR A 343 30.46 12.68 -19.83
C TYR A 343 29.74 12.87 -21.16
N ALA A 344 28.45 13.15 -21.08
CA ALA A 344 27.65 13.70 -22.16
C ALA A 344 27.62 15.23 -22.02
N ARG A 345 28.04 15.95 -23.06
CA ARG A 345 28.13 17.42 -23.05
C ARG A 345 27.13 18.05 -24.01
N THR A 346 26.45 19.10 -23.55
CA THR A 346 25.47 19.85 -24.36
C THR A 346 26.10 21.06 -25.07
N ALA A 347 25.36 21.67 -26.01
CA ALA A 347 25.79 22.87 -26.73
C ALA A 347 26.13 24.06 -25.81
N ASP A 348 25.43 24.18 -24.67
CA ASP A 348 25.66 25.21 -23.66
C ASP A 348 26.89 24.92 -22.78
N GLY A 349 27.60 23.82 -23.03
CA GLY A 349 28.80 23.40 -22.30
C GLY A 349 28.52 22.67 -20.99
N LYS A 350 27.26 22.33 -20.68
CA LYS A 350 26.89 21.58 -19.49
C LYS A 350 27.25 20.10 -19.66
N GLU A 351 27.92 19.52 -18.67
CA GLU A 351 28.32 18.11 -18.66
C GLU A 351 27.47 17.30 -17.70
N THR A 352 27.06 16.11 -18.15
CA THR A 352 26.34 15.12 -17.34
C THR A 352 27.14 13.82 -17.35
N GLN A 353 27.59 13.36 -16.18
CA GLN A 353 28.38 12.13 -16.06
C GLN A 353 27.58 10.92 -16.55
N ILE A 354 28.23 10.07 -17.35
CA ILE A 354 27.69 8.79 -17.83
C ILE A 354 28.01 7.74 -16.78
N LYS A 355 26.98 7.08 -16.25
CA LYS A 355 27.12 6.14 -15.14
C LYS A 355 27.83 4.86 -15.61
N THR A 356 28.99 4.55 -15.02
CA THR A 356 29.81 3.37 -15.34
C THR A 356 29.95 2.36 -14.20
N ALA A 357 29.38 2.64 -13.03
CA ALA A 357 29.56 1.84 -11.81
C ALA A 357 28.97 0.41 -11.84
N SER A 358 28.12 0.09 -12.83
CA SER A 358 27.39 -1.19 -12.92
C SER A 358 27.58 -1.90 -14.26
N LEU A 359 28.62 -1.55 -15.02
CA LEU A 359 28.85 -2.15 -16.33
C LEU A 359 29.29 -3.61 -16.22
N ALA A 360 28.78 -4.45 -17.11
CA ALA A 360 29.22 -5.83 -17.23
C ALA A 360 30.70 -5.85 -17.62
N VAL A 361 31.47 -6.69 -16.93
CA VAL A 361 32.90 -6.91 -17.22
C VAL A 361 32.99 -8.21 -18.00
N ASP A 362 33.68 -8.19 -19.13
CA ASP A 362 34.05 -9.41 -19.83
C ASP A 362 35.05 -10.20 -18.97
N GLU A 363 34.70 -11.43 -18.58
CA GLU A 363 35.52 -12.24 -17.68
C GLU A 363 36.85 -12.70 -18.33
N GLU A 364 36.96 -12.70 -19.66
CA GLU A 364 38.16 -13.09 -20.39
C GLU A 364 39.10 -11.90 -20.65
N THR A 365 38.56 -10.72 -20.97
CA THR A 365 39.37 -9.55 -21.37
C THR A 365 39.46 -8.46 -20.29
N GLY A 366 38.59 -8.48 -19.27
CA GLY A 366 38.50 -7.44 -18.26
C GLY A 366 37.87 -6.13 -18.75
N GLU A 367 37.33 -6.13 -19.98
CA GLU A 367 36.74 -4.95 -20.62
C GLU A 367 35.37 -4.62 -20.07
N LYS A 368 35.05 -3.32 -20.06
CA LYS A 368 33.75 -2.77 -19.68
C LYS A 368 33.09 -2.14 -20.88
N THR A 369 31.86 -2.53 -21.18
CA THR A 369 31.06 -1.92 -22.25
C THR A 369 30.29 -0.72 -21.72
N VAL A 370 30.53 0.46 -22.28
CA VAL A 370 29.76 1.68 -21.99
C VAL A 370 28.69 1.84 -23.06
N GLN A 371 27.43 2.01 -22.62
CA GLN A 371 26.29 2.26 -23.51
C GLN A 371 25.67 3.62 -23.18
N VAL A 372 25.56 4.47 -24.21
CA VAL A 372 25.02 5.83 -24.13
C VAL A 372 23.75 5.89 -24.97
N ASP A 373 22.60 5.84 -24.31
CA ASP A 373 21.29 6.05 -24.93
C ASP A 373 21.03 7.55 -25.14
N LEU A 374 20.93 8.01 -26.39
CA LEU A 374 20.72 9.44 -26.69
C LEU A 374 19.44 10.00 -26.03
N LYS A 375 18.39 9.18 -25.92
CA LYS A 375 17.13 9.54 -25.22
C LYS A 375 17.30 9.96 -23.76
N ASN A 376 18.36 9.51 -23.08
CA ASN A 376 18.62 9.85 -21.68
C ASN A 376 19.37 11.18 -21.53
N TYR A 377 19.94 11.69 -22.63
CA TYR A 377 20.74 12.91 -22.69
C TYR A 377 20.16 13.83 -23.77
N PRO A 378 18.97 14.43 -23.53
CA PRO A 378 18.43 15.41 -24.46
C PRO A 378 19.43 16.55 -24.64
N ASP A 379 19.66 16.97 -25.88
CA ASP A 379 20.60 18.04 -26.26
C ASP A 379 22.09 17.69 -26.17
N ILE A 380 22.46 16.40 -26.10
CA ILE A 380 23.86 15.95 -26.24
C ILE A 380 24.47 16.42 -27.57
N GLN A 381 25.74 16.84 -27.52
CA GLN A 381 26.52 17.30 -28.68
C GLN A 381 27.87 16.59 -28.78
N SER A 382 28.50 16.26 -27.65
CA SER A 382 29.75 15.51 -27.63
C SER A 382 29.82 14.51 -26.47
N ILE A 383 30.64 13.48 -26.65
CA ILE A 383 31.05 12.56 -25.59
C ILE A 383 32.46 12.93 -25.16
N VAL A 384 32.65 13.14 -23.86
CA VAL A 384 33.94 13.52 -23.28
C VAL A 384 34.46 12.39 -22.40
N ILE A 385 35.72 12.01 -22.61
CA ILE A 385 36.43 10.99 -21.86
C ILE A 385 37.64 11.64 -21.19
N ARG A 386 37.78 11.46 -19.87
CA ARG A 386 38.89 12.01 -19.09
C ARG A 386 39.54 10.91 -18.26
N ASN A 387 40.82 10.66 -18.51
CA ASN A 387 41.65 9.83 -17.64
C ASN A 387 42.35 10.74 -16.62
N ARG A 388 41.82 10.81 -15.39
CA ARG A 388 42.37 11.64 -14.31
C ARG A 388 43.48 10.94 -13.52
N ASN A 389 43.71 9.65 -13.81
CA ASN A 389 44.69 8.85 -13.12
C ASN A 389 46.12 9.38 -13.32
N THR A 390 46.99 9.07 -12.36
CA THR A 390 48.42 9.39 -12.42
C THR A 390 49.29 8.18 -12.72
N GLY A 391 48.81 6.97 -12.43
CA GLY A 391 49.51 5.70 -12.65
C GLY A 391 48.74 4.67 -13.47
N GLU A 392 47.63 5.04 -14.10
CA GLU A 392 46.83 4.13 -14.93
C GLU A 392 46.54 4.79 -16.29
N ALA A 393 46.70 4.03 -17.37
CA ALA A 393 46.21 4.41 -18.69
C ALA A 393 44.86 3.75 -18.98
N ALA A 394 44.06 4.38 -19.83
CA ALA A 394 42.78 3.84 -20.30
C ALA A 394 42.87 3.48 -21.78
N ALA A 395 42.49 2.27 -22.16
CA ALA A 395 42.31 1.87 -23.55
C ALA A 395 40.83 1.93 -23.92
N VAL A 396 40.46 2.67 -24.96
CA VAL A 396 39.07 2.89 -25.39
C VAL A 396 38.90 2.43 -26.84
N SER A 397 37.87 1.63 -27.12
CA SER A 397 37.57 1.17 -28.49
C SER A 397 37.04 2.30 -29.38
N LYS A 398 36.81 2.00 -30.66
CA LYS A 398 35.94 2.81 -31.50
C LYS A 398 34.50 2.82 -30.96
N PHE A 399 33.75 3.83 -31.37
CA PHE A 399 32.37 4.00 -30.98
C PHE A 399 31.46 3.44 -32.06
N THR A 400 30.49 2.65 -31.67
CA THR A 400 29.48 2.09 -32.58
C THR A 400 28.15 2.74 -32.27
N VAL A 401 27.51 3.29 -33.29
CA VAL A 401 26.16 3.85 -33.22
C VAL A 401 25.19 2.92 -33.90
N TYR A 402 24.09 2.63 -33.22
CA TYR A 402 23.00 1.85 -33.79
C TYR A 402 21.67 2.27 -33.21
N ASP A 403 20.60 2.07 -33.98
CA ASP A 403 19.25 2.26 -33.48
C ASP A 403 18.90 1.09 -32.55
N SER A 404 18.75 1.37 -31.26
CA SER A 404 18.40 0.39 -30.23
C SER A 404 17.11 -0.39 -30.54
N LYS A 405 16.21 0.15 -31.37
CA LYS A 405 15.00 -0.55 -31.82
C LYS A 405 15.25 -1.54 -32.95
N LYS A 406 16.32 -1.35 -33.73
CA LYS A 406 16.69 -2.22 -34.87
C LYS A 406 17.67 -3.32 -34.50
N ASP A 407 18.31 -3.21 -33.34
CA ASP A 407 19.26 -4.21 -32.81
C ASP A 407 18.68 -5.62 -32.70
N LEU A 408 17.37 -5.73 -32.42
CA LEU A 408 16.65 -7.00 -32.36
C LEU A 408 16.65 -7.79 -33.69
N GLY A 409 17.05 -7.17 -34.81
CA GLY A 409 17.05 -7.77 -36.15
C GLY A 409 15.64 -7.90 -36.76
N TYR A 410 14.63 -7.32 -36.10
CA TYR A 410 13.27 -7.20 -36.59
C TYR A 410 12.57 -5.95 -36.05
N GLU A 411 11.61 -5.42 -36.80
CA GLU A 411 10.77 -4.27 -36.46
C GLU A 411 9.28 -4.64 -36.55
N ALA A 412 8.40 -3.94 -35.82
CA ALA A 412 6.96 -4.18 -35.88
C ALA A 412 6.37 -3.64 -37.20
N VAL A 413 5.55 -4.45 -37.88
CA VAL A 413 4.96 -4.06 -39.18
C VAL A 413 3.72 -3.17 -38.97
N HIS A 414 2.82 -3.59 -38.08
CA HIS A 414 1.58 -2.87 -37.76
C HIS A 414 1.40 -2.75 -36.24
N PRO A 415 2.28 -1.98 -35.54
CA PRO A 415 2.14 -1.78 -34.11
C PRO A 415 0.92 -0.90 -33.80
N VAL A 416 0.05 -1.37 -32.90
CA VAL A 416 -1.01 -0.55 -32.29
C VAL A 416 -0.39 0.42 -31.28
N SER A 417 0.65 0.00 -30.58
CA SER A 417 1.54 0.84 -29.77
C SER A 417 2.91 0.19 -29.66
N THR A 418 3.92 1.01 -29.39
CA THR A 418 5.28 0.55 -29.10
C THR A 418 5.63 0.81 -27.64
N ALA A 419 6.51 -0.02 -27.09
CA ALA A 419 7.05 0.14 -25.74
C ALA A 419 7.74 1.51 -25.63
N GLY A 420 7.39 2.23 -24.58
CA GLY A 420 7.69 3.65 -24.40
C GLY A 420 7.77 4.00 -22.93
N ASP A 421 8.79 4.73 -22.50
CA ASP A 421 8.82 5.36 -21.17
C ASP A 421 7.86 6.56 -21.09
N ALA A 422 7.29 6.77 -19.91
CA ALA A 422 6.60 8.01 -19.56
C ALA A 422 7.62 9.14 -19.51
N ILE A 423 7.30 10.27 -20.11
CA ILE A 423 8.11 11.49 -20.04
C ILE A 423 7.27 12.58 -19.41
N ILE A 424 7.74 13.07 -18.26
CA ILE A 424 7.11 14.16 -17.52
C ILE A 424 8.11 15.29 -17.31
N LYS A 425 7.61 16.50 -17.16
CA LYS A 425 8.39 17.69 -16.79
C LYS A 425 7.92 18.21 -15.44
N TYR A 426 8.84 18.30 -14.49
CA TYR A 426 8.59 18.82 -13.15
C TYR A 426 9.66 19.87 -12.80
N GLU A 427 9.24 21.07 -12.39
CA GLU A 427 10.15 22.21 -12.12
C GLU A 427 11.15 22.52 -13.25
N GLY A 428 10.75 22.29 -14.50
CA GLY A 428 11.61 22.49 -15.68
C GLY A 428 12.49 21.29 -16.05
N ILE A 429 12.57 20.26 -15.19
CA ILE A 429 13.41 19.07 -15.37
C ILE A 429 12.59 17.97 -16.05
N THR A 430 13.11 17.43 -17.15
CA THR A 430 12.53 16.27 -17.85
C THR A 430 12.94 14.98 -17.15
N VAL A 431 11.97 14.13 -16.86
CA VAL A 431 12.16 12.85 -16.16
C VAL A 431 11.49 11.73 -16.93
N ASN A 432 12.21 10.62 -17.11
CA ASN A 432 11.72 9.43 -17.81
C ASN A 432 11.48 8.30 -16.82
N ARG A 433 10.34 7.60 -16.95
CA ARG A 433 10.00 6.45 -16.11
C ARG A 433 9.37 5.32 -16.93
N PRO A 434 9.70 4.05 -16.64
CA PRO A 434 9.13 2.92 -17.38
C PRO A 434 7.66 2.67 -17.06
N THR A 435 7.10 3.29 -16.01
CA THR A 435 5.72 3.06 -15.58
C THR A 435 4.94 4.35 -15.44
N ASN A 436 3.62 4.23 -15.58
CA ASN A 436 2.66 5.32 -15.38
C ASN A 436 2.34 5.61 -13.91
N LYS A 437 2.88 4.83 -12.97
CA LYS A 437 2.76 5.07 -11.53
C LYS A 437 4.15 5.46 -11.00
N ILE A 438 4.33 6.74 -10.72
CA ILE A 438 5.64 7.35 -10.44
C ILE A 438 5.64 7.87 -9.01
N ASP A 439 6.43 7.28 -8.12
CA ASP A 439 6.45 7.57 -6.68
C ASP A 439 7.79 8.13 -6.16
N ASP A 440 8.76 8.35 -7.06
CA ASP A 440 10.12 8.74 -6.72
C ASP A 440 10.50 10.16 -7.18
N VAL A 441 9.59 10.87 -7.86
CA VAL A 441 9.83 12.23 -8.36
C VAL A 441 9.50 13.29 -7.31
N ILE A 442 8.44 13.07 -6.54
CA ILE A 442 7.98 14.01 -5.52
C ILE A 442 7.89 13.27 -4.18
N PRO A 443 8.60 13.72 -3.12
CA PRO A 443 8.59 13.06 -1.84
C PRO A 443 7.17 12.81 -1.31
N HIS A 444 6.89 11.55 -0.97
CA HIS A 444 5.61 11.08 -0.45
C HIS A 444 4.40 11.34 -1.38
N VAL A 445 4.59 11.54 -2.68
CA VAL A 445 3.48 11.71 -3.63
C VAL A 445 3.66 10.72 -4.78
N THR A 446 2.64 9.90 -5.02
CA THR A 446 2.59 9.04 -6.20
C THR A 446 1.80 9.72 -7.31
N LEU A 447 2.42 9.95 -8.45
CA LEU A 447 1.78 10.45 -9.66
C LEU A 447 1.22 9.28 -10.47
N ASN A 448 -0.01 9.41 -10.95
CA ASN A 448 -0.65 8.47 -11.85
C ASN A 448 -0.87 9.15 -13.20
N VAL A 449 -0.11 8.72 -14.20
CA VAL A 449 -0.06 9.30 -15.55
C VAL A 449 -0.97 8.49 -16.49
N PHE A 450 -1.78 9.16 -17.28
CA PHE A 450 -2.75 8.52 -18.17
C PHE A 450 -2.56 8.98 -19.62
N ASN A 451 -2.48 10.29 -19.84
CA ASN A 451 -2.35 10.90 -21.18
C ASN A 451 -1.42 12.11 -21.14
N SER A 452 -1.02 12.60 -22.30
CA SER A 452 -0.30 13.87 -22.44
C SER A 452 -1.17 15.05 -22.03
N THR A 453 -0.59 16.05 -21.37
CA THR A 453 -1.27 17.29 -21.00
C THR A 453 -1.28 18.28 -22.17
N GLU A 454 -2.42 18.93 -22.43
CA GLU A 454 -2.48 20.05 -23.41
C GLU A 454 -1.90 21.35 -22.86
N LYS A 455 -2.02 21.55 -21.54
CA LYS A 455 -1.50 22.68 -20.76
C LYS A 455 -0.97 22.15 -19.44
N THR A 456 -0.03 22.87 -18.82
CA THR A 456 0.53 22.49 -17.52
C THR A 456 -0.55 22.19 -16.50
N ALA A 457 -0.57 20.95 -16.02
CA ALA A 457 -1.51 20.50 -15.01
C ALA A 457 -1.04 21.00 -13.64
N THR A 458 -1.98 21.53 -12.85
CA THR A 458 -1.73 21.91 -11.45
C THR A 458 -2.42 20.91 -10.54
N ILE A 459 -1.65 20.23 -9.70
CA ILE A 459 -2.10 19.29 -8.68
C ILE A 459 -2.07 20.00 -7.34
N ASP A 460 -3.21 20.08 -6.66
CA ASP A 460 -3.37 20.78 -5.39
C ASP A 460 -3.57 19.78 -4.26
N ILE A 461 -2.63 19.72 -3.31
CA ILE A 461 -2.63 18.78 -2.17
C ILE A 461 -3.17 19.49 -0.92
N LYS A 462 -4.25 18.94 -0.37
CA LYS A 462 -4.97 19.49 0.78
C LYS A 462 -5.27 18.41 1.83
N PRO A 463 -5.53 18.80 3.09
CA PRO A 463 -6.04 17.87 4.09
C PRO A 463 -7.38 17.27 3.67
N ASP A 464 -7.58 15.98 3.95
CA ASP A 464 -8.85 15.27 3.72
C ASP A 464 -9.83 15.49 4.89
N LYS A 465 -10.48 16.65 4.86
CA LYS A 465 -11.42 17.09 5.91
C LYS A 465 -12.65 16.21 6.01
N GLU A 466 -13.13 15.69 4.88
CA GLU A 466 -14.31 14.82 4.85
C GLU A 466 -14.02 13.49 5.56
N SER A 467 -12.86 12.87 5.31
CA SER A 467 -12.49 11.64 6.02
C SER A 467 -12.40 11.84 7.54
N ALA A 468 -11.91 12.99 8.00
CA ALA A 468 -11.86 13.34 9.42
C ALA A 468 -13.26 13.59 9.99
N LYS A 469 -14.13 14.30 9.26
CA LYS A 469 -15.52 14.56 9.64
C LYS A 469 -16.31 13.26 9.80
N ASP A 470 -16.24 12.38 8.81
CA ASP A 470 -16.95 11.09 8.81
C ASP A 470 -16.53 10.23 10.00
N ALA A 471 -15.23 10.17 10.31
CA ALA A 471 -14.73 9.44 11.45
C ALA A 471 -15.23 9.99 12.80
N LEU A 472 -15.35 11.32 12.93
CA LEU A 472 -15.91 11.96 14.12
C LEU A 472 -17.42 11.70 14.26
N ILE A 473 -18.17 11.75 13.15
CA ILE A 473 -19.59 11.39 13.12
C ILE A 473 -19.79 9.93 13.54
N GLN A 474 -18.98 9.01 12.99
CA GLN A 474 -19.04 7.60 13.32
C GLN A 474 -18.69 7.33 14.79
N PHE A 475 -17.70 8.04 15.32
CA PHE A 475 -17.35 8.01 16.74
C PHE A 475 -18.52 8.43 17.62
N VAL A 476 -19.15 9.58 17.33
CA VAL A 476 -20.32 10.07 18.07
C VAL A 476 -21.49 9.09 17.98
N GLY A 477 -21.77 8.56 16.78
CA GLY A 477 -22.84 7.58 16.56
C GLY A 477 -22.64 6.31 17.39
N THR A 478 -21.45 5.72 17.34
CA THR A 478 -21.16 4.51 18.13
C THR A 478 -21.07 4.76 19.63
N TYR A 479 -20.62 5.94 20.06
CA TYR A 479 -20.66 6.35 21.46
C TYR A 479 -22.11 6.43 21.96
N ASN A 480 -22.98 7.09 21.19
CA ASN A 480 -24.39 7.23 21.52
C ASN A 480 -25.12 5.89 21.57
N GLN A 481 -24.79 4.95 20.67
CA GLN A 481 -25.36 3.59 20.70
C GLN A 481 -24.98 2.82 21.97
N VAL A 482 -23.74 2.94 22.44
CA VAL A 482 -23.28 2.33 23.70
C VAL A 482 -24.01 2.95 24.90
N LEU A 483 -24.08 4.28 24.96
CA LEU A 483 -24.79 4.99 26.02
C LEU A 483 -26.29 4.68 26.01
N ALA A 484 -26.91 4.57 24.84
CA ALA A 484 -28.32 4.24 24.70
C ALA A 484 -28.60 2.82 25.23
N GLU A 485 -27.79 1.83 24.88
CA GLU A 485 -27.95 0.47 25.40
C GLU A 485 -27.69 0.43 26.92
N MET A 486 -26.71 1.15 27.46
CA MET A 486 -26.54 1.27 28.93
C MET A 486 -27.78 1.85 29.60
N ASN A 487 -28.38 2.89 29.02
CA ASN A 487 -29.58 3.53 29.55
C ASN A 487 -30.77 2.57 29.50
N ILE A 488 -31.03 1.92 28.35
CA ILE A 488 -32.09 0.93 28.19
C ILE A 488 -31.95 -0.17 29.24
N LEU A 489 -30.74 -0.68 29.45
CA LEU A 489 -30.52 -1.79 30.38
C LEU A 489 -30.58 -1.41 31.86
N SER A 490 -30.24 -0.17 32.23
CA SER A 490 -30.07 0.25 33.63
C SER A 490 -31.17 1.15 34.19
N GLU A 491 -32.00 1.76 33.34
CA GLU A 491 -33.08 2.67 33.74
C GLU A 491 -34.45 2.12 33.33
N ASN A 492 -35.48 2.37 34.15
CA ASN A 492 -36.86 1.96 33.88
C ASN A 492 -37.71 3.16 33.40
N LYS A 493 -37.33 3.73 32.26
CA LYS A 493 -37.93 4.95 31.68
C LYS A 493 -38.20 4.76 30.18
N PRO A 494 -39.47 4.58 29.76
CA PRO A 494 -39.82 4.35 28.36
C PRO A 494 -39.36 5.48 27.42
N GLU A 495 -39.20 6.70 27.94
CA GLU A 495 -38.78 7.86 27.17
C GLU A 495 -37.39 7.66 26.54
N ILE A 496 -36.55 6.80 27.11
CA ILE A 496 -35.23 6.44 26.55
C ILE A 496 -35.38 5.92 25.13
N ILE A 497 -36.40 5.12 24.85
CA ILE A 497 -36.59 4.46 23.56
C ILE A 497 -37.26 5.42 22.58
N SER A 498 -38.22 6.23 23.05
CA SER A 498 -38.89 7.22 22.20
C SER A 498 -37.98 8.35 21.72
N GLU A 499 -36.86 8.60 22.42
CA GLU A 499 -35.83 9.58 22.03
C GLU A 499 -34.89 9.03 20.93
N LEU A 500 -34.93 7.73 20.62
CA LEU A 500 -34.02 7.08 19.66
C LEU A 500 -34.70 6.95 18.29
N ASP A 501 -34.79 8.07 17.57
CA ASP A 501 -35.46 8.18 16.27
C ASP A 501 -34.85 7.30 15.16
N TYR A 502 -33.63 6.79 15.37
CA TYR A 502 -32.93 5.91 14.42
C TYR A 502 -33.33 4.43 14.53
N LEU A 503 -34.09 4.04 15.56
CA LEU A 503 -34.54 2.67 15.74
C LEU A 503 -35.79 2.40 14.90
N SER A 504 -35.78 1.27 14.17
CA SER A 504 -36.98 0.73 13.53
C SER A 504 -38.02 0.27 14.57
N SER A 505 -39.28 0.10 14.16
CA SER A 505 -40.36 -0.35 15.06
C SER A 505 -40.03 -1.69 15.75
N ASP A 506 -39.40 -2.62 15.04
CA ASP A 506 -39.00 -3.92 15.58
C ASP A 506 -37.86 -3.79 16.61
N GLU A 507 -36.93 -2.85 16.38
CA GLU A 507 -35.84 -2.54 17.31
C GLU A 507 -36.35 -1.84 18.56
N GLN A 508 -37.35 -0.97 18.43
CA GLN A 508 -38.03 -0.33 19.58
C GLN A 508 -38.75 -1.37 20.44
N GLU A 509 -39.48 -2.31 19.84
CA GLU A 509 -40.13 -3.41 20.57
C GLU A 509 -39.08 -4.27 21.31
N SER A 510 -37.98 -4.58 20.62
CA SER A 510 -36.88 -5.34 21.20
C SER A 510 -36.20 -4.60 22.34
N ALA A 511 -36.02 -3.28 22.22
CA ALA A 511 -35.49 -2.43 23.28
C ALA A 511 -36.45 -2.36 24.48
N GLN A 512 -37.76 -2.30 24.24
CA GLN A 512 -38.78 -2.28 25.29
C GLN A 512 -38.75 -3.55 26.14
N LYS A 513 -38.50 -4.72 25.53
CA LYS A 513 -38.31 -5.99 26.26
C LYS A 513 -37.07 -5.99 27.17
N ARG A 514 -36.04 -5.21 26.82
CA ARG A 514 -34.79 -5.10 27.59
C ARG A 514 -34.78 -3.93 28.58
N LEU A 515 -35.79 -3.07 28.56
CA LEU A 515 -35.86 -1.87 29.38
C LEU A 515 -35.79 -2.22 30.87
N GLY A 516 -34.81 -1.65 31.58
CA GLY A 516 -34.59 -1.89 33.01
C GLY A 516 -34.18 -3.31 33.37
N MET A 517 -33.78 -4.16 32.41
CA MET A 517 -33.44 -5.58 32.64
C MET A 517 -32.33 -5.77 33.69
N PHE A 518 -31.40 -4.81 33.78
CA PHE A 518 -30.31 -4.78 34.75
C PHE A 518 -30.42 -3.58 35.69
N PHE A 519 -31.66 -3.18 36.03
CA PHE A 519 -31.91 -2.17 37.03
C PHE A 519 -31.21 -2.53 38.34
N GLY A 520 -30.32 -1.66 38.82
CA GLY A 520 -29.52 -1.90 40.01
C GLY A 520 -28.07 -2.34 39.74
N ASP A 521 -27.71 -2.80 38.54
CA ASP A 521 -26.33 -3.19 38.22
C ASP A 521 -25.37 -1.98 38.31
N SER A 522 -24.42 -2.07 39.24
CA SER A 522 -23.46 -0.98 39.49
C SER A 522 -22.45 -0.82 38.37
N SER A 523 -22.10 -1.90 37.65
CA SER A 523 -21.12 -1.83 36.57
C SER A 523 -21.62 -0.96 35.42
N LEU A 524 -22.90 -1.08 35.02
CA LEU A 524 -23.48 -0.23 33.98
C LEU A 524 -23.48 1.25 34.37
N ARG A 525 -23.84 1.57 35.62
CA ARG A 525 -23.80 2.96 36.11
C ARG A 525 -22.39 3.52 36.16
N SER A 526 -21.44 2.80 36.75
CA SER A 526 -20.04 3.21 36.82
C SER A 526 -19.42 3.33 35.43
N GLY A 527 -19.70 2.39 34.54
CA GLY A 527 -19.25 2.42 33.14
C GLY A 527 -19.75 3.66 32.40
N LYS A 528 -21.06 3.95 32.50
CA LYS A 528 -21.67 5.16 31.93
C LYS A 528 -20.98 6.42 32.45
N SER A 529 -20.79 6.54 33.77
CA SER A 529 -20.11 7.69 34.38
C SER A 529 -18.65 7.83 33.91
N SER A 530 -17.91 6.72 33.77
CA SER A 530 -16.54 6.75 33.24
C SER A 530 -16.50 7.22 31.80
N LEU A 531 -17.37 6.69 30.92
CA LEU A 531 -17.44 7.12 29.51
C LEU A 531 -17.76 8.60 29.39
N GLN A 532 -18.74 9.08 30.16
CA GLN A 532 -19.11 10.49 30.20
C GLN A 532 -17.95 11.37 30.71
N SER A 533 -17.28 10.95 31.79
CA SER A 533 -16.14 11.70 32.36
C SER A 533 -14.97 11.82 31.40
N ILE A 534 -14.70 10.79 30.59
CA ILE A 534 -13.63 10.80 29.59
C ILE A 534 -14.00 11.79 28.47
N VAL A 535 -15.21 11.71 27.94
CA VAL A 535 -15.67 12.58 26.83
C VAL A 535 -15.83 14.04 27.27
N SER A 536 -16.18 14.31 28.52
CA SER A 536 -16.25 15.67 29.08
C SER A 536 -14.91 16.18 29.64
N GLY A 537 -13.86 15.35 29.62
CA GLY A 537 -12.55 15.70 30.15
C GLY A 537 -11.85 16.76 29.32
N SER A 538 -10.91 17.48 29.95
CA SER A 538 -9.98 18.37 29.25
C SER A 538 -8.63 17.68 29.08
N TYR A 539 -8.15 17.63 27.85
CA TYR A 539 -6.91 16.97 27.43
C TYR A 539 -5.96 18.01 26.85
N ARG A 540 -5.05 18.50 27.68
CA ARG A 540 -4.05 19.49 27.27
C ARG A 540 -2.78 18.79 26.80
N TRP A 541 -2.57 18.78 25.49
CA TRP A 541 -1.41 18.15 24.83
C TRP A 541 -0.21 19.10 24.65
N SER A 542 -0.40 20.42 24.81
CA SER A 542 0.68 21.41 24.85
C SER A 542 0.27 22.66 25.65
N GLU A 543 1.24 23.49 26.04
CA GLU A 543 0.97 24.77 26.73
C GLU A 543 0.16 25.76 25.85
N ASN A 544 0.33 25.67 24.53
CA ASN A 544 -0.32 26.54 23.54
C ASN A 544 -1.59 25.93 22.94
N ALA A 545 -2.06 24.79 23.44
CA ALA A 545 -3.24 24.11 22.91
C ALA A 545 -4.49 24.97 23.07
N THR A 546 -5.11 25.38 21.95
CA THR A 546 -6.38 26.12 21.96
C THR A 546 -7.56 25.17 22.06
N ILE A 547 -7.42 23.96 21.50
CA ILE A 547 -8.40 22.88 21.57
C ILE A 547 -7.93 21.83 22.58
N THR A 548 -8.71 21.67 23.64
CA THR A 548 -8.48 20.71 24.74
C THR A 548 -9.74 19.92 25.11
N MET A 549 -10.91 20.25 24.54
CA MET A 549 -12.19 19.63 24.85
C MET A 549 -13.04 19.45 23.59
N LEU A 550 -13.88 18.41 23.55
CA LEU A 550 -14.79 18.15 22.41
C LEU A 550 -15.80 19.26 22.17
N ASN A 551 -16.23 19.96 23.23
CA ASN A 551 -17.19 21.05 23.09
C ASN A 551 -16.64 22.21 22.24
N GLN A 552 -15.32 22.40 22.19
CA GLN A 552 -14.66 23.39 21.34
C GLN A 552 -14.69 22.99 19.86
N LEU A 553 -14.90 21.70 19.56
CA LEU A 553 -15.15 21.17 18.22
C LEU A 553 -16.63 21.16 17.82
N GLY A 554 -17.51 21.69 18.68
CA GLY A 554 -18.95 21.57 18.49
C GLY A 554 -19.50 20.18 18.80
N ILE A 555 -18.74 19.32 19.48
CA ILE A 555 -19.22 17.99 19.93
C ILE A 555 -19.46 18.05 21.43
N SER A 556 -20.71 17.98 21.86
CA SER A 556 -21.02 18.02 23.30
C SER A 556 -22.40 17.42 23.57
N THR A 557 -22.75 17.25 24.85
CA THR A 557 -24.10 16.86 25.24
C THR A 557 -25.14 17.98 25.07
N ARG A 558 -24.72 19.16 24.58
CA ARG A 558 -25.57 20.32 24.27
C ARG A 558 -24.95 21.11 23.12
N ALA A 559 -24.84 20.52 21.94
CA ALA A 559 -24.19 21.18 20.80
C ALA A 559 -25.15 22.08 20.00
N THR A 560 -26.45 21.80 20.05
CA THR A 560 -27.46 22.44 19.16
C THR A 560 -28.43 23.40 19.85
N GLY A 561 -28.40 23.52 21.19
CA GLY A 561 -29.43 24.25 21.97
C GLY A 561 -29.05 25.64 22.49
N SER A 562 -29.60 26.69 21.88
CA SER A 562 -29.64 28.07 22.40
C SER A 562 -30.54 28.19 23.64
N SER A 563 -29.97 28.61 24.78
CA SER A 563 -30.64 29.26 25.94
C SER A 563 -32.08 28.85 26.33
N GLY A 564 -32.45 27.58 26.20
CA GLY A 564 -33.68 26.97 26.71
C GLY A 564 -33.40 25.85 27.71
N GLY A 565 -34.41 25.46 28.51
CA GLY A 565 -34.32 24.47 29.59
C GLY A 565 -33.78 23.09 29.18
N TYR A 566 -33.41 22.28 30.18
CA TYR A 566 -32.81 20.96 30.00
C TYR A 566 -33.73 20.02 29.19
N SER A 567 -33.22 19.43 28.10
CA SER A 567 -33.87 18.30 27.42
C SER A 567 -33.55 16.99 28.15
N ALA A 568 -34.51 16.05 28.18
CA ALA A 568 -34.31 14.74 28.78
C ALA A 568 -33.14 13.97 28.15
N SER A 569 -32.94 14.11 26.83
CA SER A 569 -31.82 13.51 26.08
C SER A 569 -30.44 14.02 26.56
N GLN A 570 -30.35 15.30 26.92
CA GLN A 570 -29.11 15.94 27.36
C GLN A 570 -28.67 15.42 28.74
N LEU A 571 -29.63 15.11 29.60
CA LEU A 571 -29.38 14.52 30.92
C LEU A 571 -28.93 13.05 30.85
N ARG A 572 -29.12 12.40 29.69
CA ARG A 572 -28.70 11.00 29.47
C ARG A 572 -27.27 10.87 28.95
N GLY A 573 -26.63 11.99 28.58
CA GLY A 573 -25.23 12.07 28.16
C GLY A 573 -24.95 11.61 26.73
N TYR A 574 -25.96 11.72 25.85
CA TYR A 574 -25.76 11.59 24.41
C TYR A 574 -25.01 12.80 23.87
N LEU A 575 -24.11 12.57 22.91
CA LEU A 575 -23.39 13.60 22.19
C LEU A 575 -24.21 14.08 20.98
N GLU A 576 -24.18 15.39 20.77
CA GLU A 576 -24.69 16.08 19.60
C GLU A 576 -23.51 16.72 18.85
N ILE A 577 -23.68 16.92 17.54
CA ILE A 577 -22.70 17.59 16.69
C ILE A 577 -23.29 18.90 16.18
N ASN A 578 -22.57 20.00 16.39
CA ASN A 578 -22.80 21.24 15.69
C ASN A 578 -21.93 21.25 14.43
N GLU A 579 -22.52 20.86 13.29
CA GLU A 579 -21.78 20.70 12.03
C GLU A 579 -21.02 21.98 11.62
N LYS A 580 -21.61 23.16 11.82
CA LYS A 580 -20.95 24.44 11.48
C LYS A 580 -19.70 24.70 12.31
N GLN A 581 -19.74 24.39 13.60
CA GLN A 581 -18.57 24.53 14.48
C GLN A 581 -17.51 23.46 14.17
N LEU A 582 -17.96 22.24 13.88
CA LEU A 582 -17.08 21.14 13.51
C LEU A 582 -16.34 21.42 12.20
N ASP A 583 -17.06 21.85 11.17
CA ASP A 583 -16.47 22.21 9.87
C ASP A 583 -15.43 23.31 10.03
N LYS A 584 -15.73 24.34 10.82
CA LYS A 584 -14.77 25.43 11.12
C LYS A 584 -13.51 24.94 11.85
N ALA A 585 -13.65 23.99 12.78
CA ALA A 585 -12.51 23.42 13.49
C ALA A 585 -11.65 22.52 12.56
N LEU A 586 -12.29 21.70 11.72
CA LEU A 586 -11.62 20.87 10.71
C LEU A 586 -10.90 21.70 9.64
N GLU A 587 -11.29 22.94 9.42
CA GLU A 587 -10.60 23.83 8.49
C GLU A 587 -9.23 24.30 9.00
N ASN A 588 -9.08 24.52 10.30
CA ASN A 588 -7.96 25.28 10.86
C ASN A 588 -7.10 24.48 11.85
N ASP A 589 -7.63 23.41 12.45
CA ASP A 589 -7.05 22.83 13.67
C ASP A 589 -6.95 21.29 13.64
N LEU A 590 -6.78 20.67 12.46
CA LEU A 590 -6.72 19.19 12.33
C LEU A 590 -5.65 18.54 13.22
N ASP A 591 -4.47 19.14 13.33
CA ASP A 591 -3.41 18.63 14.21
C ASP A 591 -3.81 18.68 15.70
N GLN A 592 -4.52 19.75 16.11
CA GLN A 592 -5.03 19.84 17.48
C GLN A 592 -6.15 18.82 17.73
N ILE A 593 -7.02 18.61 16.74
CA ILE A 593 -8.08 17.61 16.80
C ILE A 593 -7.49 16.21 16.96
N LYS A 594 -6.48 15.87 16.16
CA LYS A 594 -5.73 14.61 16.32
C LYS A 594 -5.23 14.44 17.74
N ASN A 595 -4.55 15.46 18.26
CA ASN A 595 -3.90 15.38 19.57
C ASN A 595 -4.90 15.27 20.73
N ILE A 596 -6.13 15.80 20.65
CA ILE A 596 -7.11 15.57 21.73
C ILE A 596 -7.61 14.13 21.78
N PHE A 597 -7.63 13.41 20.64
CA PHE A 597 -8.04 12.01 20.61
C PHE A 597 -6.90 11.08 21.02
N GLY A 598 -5.67 11.42 20.65
CA GLY A 598 -4.49 10.75 21.17
C GLY A 598 -3.20 11.51 20.94
N TYR A 599 -2.39 11.60 21.98
CA TYR A 599 -1.03 12.12 21.91
C TYR A 599 -0.12 11.30 22.81
N ASP A 600 1.17 11.35 22.48
CA ASP A 600 2.26 10.81 23.27
C ASP A 600 2.69 11.86 24.28
N SER A 601 2.58 11.55 25.57
CA SER A 601 2.91 12.48 26.65
C SER A 601 4.37 12.43 27.11
N ASP A 602 5.12 11.37 26.80
CA ASP A 602 6.49 11.14 27.28
C ASP A 602 7.55 11.07 26.18
N GLY A 603 7.14 11.06 24.91
CA GLY A 603 8.00 11.14 23.73
C GLY A 603 8.53 9.80 23.24
N ASP A 604 7.97 8.68 23.67
CA ASP A 604 8.40 7.33 23.27
C ASP A 604 7.80 6.84 21.93
N LEU A 605 7.06 7.71 21.23
CA LEU A 605 6.31 7.45 19.99
C LEU A 605 5.09 6.53 20.17
N ILE A 606 4.64 6.31 21.41
CA ILE A 606 3.45 5.53 21.74
C ILE A 606 2.39 6.45 22.34
N VAL A 607 1.19 6.44 21.76
CA VAL A 607 0.07 7.20 22.31
C VAL A 607 -0.34 6.60 23.66
N ASP A 608 -0.30 7.42 24.71
CA ASP A 608 -0.60 7.03 26.08
C ASP A 608 -1.69 7.91 26.74
N THR A 609 -2.13 8.97 26.06
CA THR A 609 -3.07 9.96 26.57
C THR A 609 -4.04 10.40 25.47
N GLY A 610 -5.22 10.91 25.86
CA GLY A 610 -6.25 11.43 24.94
C GLY A 610 -7.60 10.76 25.14
N ILE A 611 -8.65 11.37 24.57
CA ILE A 611 -10.04 10.90 24.70
C ILE A 611 -10.17 9.48 24.15
N ALA A 612 -9.64 9.25 22.95
CA ALA A 612 -9.81 7.96 22.30
C ALA A 612 -8.98 6.88 22.99
N TYR A 613 -7.75 7.18 23.37
CA TYR A 613 -6.93 6.24 24.13
C TYR A 613 -7.59 5.83 25.45
N GLN A 614 -8.11 6.80 26.21
CA GLN A 614 -8.79 6.50 27.49
C GLN A 614 -10.10 5.73 27.30
N LEU A 615 -10.88 6.06 26.26
CA LEU A 615 -12.08 5.29 25.90
C LEU A 615 -11.73 3.86 25.49
N ASP A 616 -10.69 3.65 24.69
CA ASP A 616 -10.23 2.31 24.30
C ASP A 616 -9.85 1.47 25.54
N ARG A 617 -9.08 2.02 26.47
CA ARG A 617 -8.75 1.35 27.74
C ARG A 617 -9.99 1.02 28.56
N GLN A 618 -10.90 1.99 28.70
CA GLN A 618 -12.13 1.80 29.44
C GLN A 618 -12.98 0.69 28.82
N LEU A 619 -13.20 0.73 27.50
CA LEU A 619 -13.97 -0.28 26.77
C LEU A 619 -13.27 -1.64 26.77
N GLY A 620 -11.95 -1.66 26.69
CA GLY A 620 -11.12 -2.86 26.82
C GLY A 620 -11.42 -3.62 28.11
N SER A 621 -11.53 -2.92 29.25
CA SER A 621 -11.86 -3.56 30.54
C SER A 621 -13.23 -4.27 30.56
N TRP A 622 -14.13 -3.92 29.64
CA TRP A 622 -15.45 -4.52 29.49
C TRP A 622 -15.44 -5.72 28.54
N VAL A 623 -14.85 -5.56 27.35
CA VAL A 623 -15.00 -6.50 26.23
C VAL A 623 -13.85 -7.50 26.08
N GLN A 624 -12.68 -7.23 26.68
CA GLN A 624 -11.55 -8.14 26.58
C GLN A 624 -11.83 -9.50 27.24
N SER A 625 -11.00 -10.50 26.92
CA SER A 625 -11.05 -11.79 27.61
C SER A 625 -10.85 -11.61 29.12
N GLY A 626 -11.76 -12.16 29.92
CA GLY A 626 -11.77 -11.97 31.38
C GLY A 626 -12.28 -10.59 31.85
N GLY A 627 -12.75 -9.73 30.93
CA GLY A 627 -13.39 -8.45 31.25
C GLY A 627 -14.77 -8.57 31.89
N ILE A 628 -15.39 -7.44 32.18
CA ILE A 628 -16.67 -7.36 32.90
C ILE A 628 -17.76 -8.19 32.21
N ILE A 629 -17.94 -8.03 30.90
CA ILE A 629 -19.01 -8.71 30.15
C ILE A 629 -18.74 -10.22 30.09
N ALA A 630 -17.49 -10.62 29.85
CA ALA A 630 -17.10 -12.03 29.84
C ALA A 630 -17.45 -12.72 31.17
N ASN A 631 -17.18 -12.06 32.30
CA ASN A 631 -17.51 -12.59 33.64
C ASN A 631 -19.03 -12.66 33.89
N LYS A 632 -19.80 -11.66 33.42
CA LYS A 632 -21.28 -11.69 33.48
C LYS A 632 -21.85 -12.85 32.66
N ASN A 633 -21.35 -13.02 31.44
CA ASN A 633 -21.74 -14.12 30.55
C ASN A 633 -21.37 -15.50 31.11
N ALA A 634 -20.20 -15.66 31.74
CA ALA A 634 -19.81 -16.92 32.38
C ALA A 634 -20.76 -17.29 33.54
N THR A 635 -21.16 -16.29 34.33
CA THR A 635 -22.14 -16.47 35.41
C THR A 635 -23.51 -16.89 34.86
N LEU A 636 -23.99 -16.21 33.82
CA LEU A 636 -25.27 -16.54 33.17
C LEU A 636 -25.24 -17.93 32.52
N LYS A 637 -24.15 -18.29 31.85
CA LYS A 637 -23.98 -19.63 31.26
C LYS A 637 -24.06 -20.74 32.30
N THR A 638 -23.52 -20.51 33.49
CA THR A 638 -23.62 -21.45 34.62
C THR A 638 -25.06 -21.57 35.11
N ARG A 639 -25.79 -20.44 35.24
CA ARG A 639 -27.22 -20.43 35.62
C ARG A 639 -28.10 -21.13 34.58
N ILE A 640 -27.87 -20.87 33.29
CA ILE A 640 -28.54 -21.52 32.16
C ILE A 640 -28.36 -23.03 32.26
N LYS A 641 -27.11 -23.51 32.37
CA LYS A 641 -26.82 -24.95 32.49
C LYS A 641 -27.48 -25.60 33.71
N SER A 642 -27.48 -24.91 34.85
CA SER A 642 -28.15 -25.38 36.06
C SER A 642 -29.67 -25.47 35.87
N SER A 643 -30.26 -24.48 35.21
CA SER A 643 -31.70 -24.41 34.92
C SER A 643 -32.12 -25.51 33.93
N GLU A 644 -31.36 -25.73 32.86
CA GLU A 644 -31.55 -26.82 31.90
C GLU A 644 -31.50 -28.21 32.59
N THR A 645 -30.54 -28.41 33.49
CA THR A 645 -30.43 -29.66 34.26
C THR A 645 -31.64 -29.87 35.19
N LYS A 646 -32.14 -28.78 35.78
CA LYS A 646 -33.31 -28.81 36.67
C LYS A 646 -34.60 -29.08 35.89
N ILE A 647 -34.76 -28.46 34.72
CA ILE A 647 -35.86 -28.73 33.77
C ILE A 647 -35.88 -30.21 33.38
N ALA A 648 -34.76 -30.76 32.92
CA ALA A 648 -34.67 -32.18 32.53
C ALA A 648 -34.95 -33.14 33.71
N THR A 649 -34.72 -32.70 34.94
CA THR A 649 -35.05 -33.49 36.14
C THR A 649 -36.54 -33.39 36.48
N LEU A 650 -37.12 -32.20 36.41
CA LEU A 650 -38.55 -31.97 36.63
C LEU A 650 -39.40 -32.68 35.58
N GLU A 651 -39.01 -32.64 34.30
CA GLU A 651 -39.67 -33.37 33.20
C GLU A 651 -39.71 -34.87 33.51
N ARG A 652 -38.57 -35.48 33.86
CA ARG A 652 -38.53 -36.90 34.26
C ARG A 652 -39.39 -37.19 35.49
N GLN A 653 -39.46 -36.28 36.46
CA GLN A 653 -40.31 -36.46 37.64
C GLN A 653 -41.79 -36.41 37.28
N ILE A 654 -42.19 -35.49 36.40
CA ILE A 654 -43.56 -35.32 35.92
C ILE A 654 -43.97 -36.55 35.09
N ASP A 655 -43.12 -37.04 34.19
CA ASP A 655 -43.40 -38.23 33.37
C ASP A 655 -43.59 -39.49 34.23
N ASN A 656 -42.70 -39.69 35.21
CA ASN A 656 -42.83 -40.81 36.16
C ASN A 656 -44.09 -40.69 37.00
N LYS A 657 -44.44 -39.47 37.44
CA LYS A 657 -45.66 -39.21 38.20
C LYS A 657 -46.90 -39.48 37.36
N GLU A 658 -46.91 -39.06 36.10
CA GLU A 658 -48.00 -39.32 35.17
C GLU A 658 -48.19 -40.83 34.94
N ALA A 659 -47.10 -41.56 34.69
CA ALA A 659 -47.14 -43.01 34.54
C ALA A 659 -47.70 -43.71 35.79
N GLN A 660 -47.27 -43.27 37.00
CA GLN A 660 -47.81 -43.79 38.26
C GLN A 660 -49.29 -43.48 38.45
N LEU A 661 -49.73 -42.26 38.12
CA LEU A 661 -51.14 -41.87 38.18
C LEU A 661 -51.96 -42.72 37.19
N ARG A 662 -51.53 -42.82 35.93
CA ARG A 662 -52.19 -43.67 34.91
C ARG A 662 -52.31 -45.12 35.35
N SER A 663 -51.25 -45.69 35.94
CA SER A 663 -51.29 -47.07 36.47
C SER A 663 -52.29 -47.20 37.63
N LYS A 664 -52.26 -46.32 38.64
CA LYS A 664 -53.16 -46.36 39.80
C LYS A 664 -54.62 -46.18 39.41
N TYR A 665 -54.89 -45.18 38.58
CA TYR A 665 -56.24 -44.87 38.13
C TYR A 665 -56.78 -45.93 37.16
N GLY A 666 -55.93 -46.51 36.29
CA GLY A 666 -56.29 -47.65 35.45
C GLY A 666 -56.63 -48.90 36.27
N GLN A 667 -55.86 -49.20 37.33
CA GLN A 667 -56.20 -50.27 38.28
C GLN A 667 -57.52 -49.99 39.00
N MET A 668 -57.73 -48.76 39.47
CA MET A 668 -58.98 -48.35 40.12
C MET A 668 -60.17 -48.53 39.17
N GLU A 669 -60.05 -48.10 37.91
CA GLU A 669 -61.10 -48.27 36.91
C GLU A 669 -61.37 -49.76 36.62
N GLY A 670 -60.32 -50.58 36.50
CA GLY A 670 -60.45 -52.03 36.39
C GLY A 670 -61.22 -52.64 37.57
N THR A 671 -60.89 -52.23 38.81
CA THR A 671 -61.64 -52.67 40.00
C THR A 671 -63.08 -52.18 40.00
N LEU A 672 -63.36 -50.92 39.64
CA LEU A 672 -64.72 -50.39 39.56
C LEU A 672 -65.55 -51.10 38.48
N ASN A 673 -64.94 -51.42 37.34
CA ASN A 673 -65.59 -52.20 36.29
C ASN A 673 -65.89 -53.63 36.76
N SER A 674 -64.98 -54.29 37.48
CA SER A 674 -65.25 -55.60 38.09
C SER A 674 -66.35 -55.55 39.15
N LEU A 675 -66.39 -54.51 39.98
CA LEU A 675 -67.41 -54.30 41.01
C LEU A 675 -68.78 -54.01 40.38
N ASN A 676 -68.81 -53.23 39.30
CA ASN A 676 -70.04 -53.01 38.53
C ASN A 676 -70.51 -54.29 37.84
N ALA A 677 -69.61 -55.07 37.24
CA ALA A 677 -69.96 -56.36 36.66
C ALA A 677 -70.50 -57.32 37.73
N GLN A 678 -69.88 -57.36 38.91
CA GLN A 678 -70.34 -58.14 40.06
C GLN A 678 -71.71 -57.65 40.57
N SER A 679 -71.90 -56.34 40.71
CA SER A 679 -73.17 -55.72 41.09
C SER A 679 -74.29 -56.02 40.08
N ASN A 680 -74.00 -55.94 38.78
CA ASN A 680 -74.94 -56.31 37.72
C ASN A 680 -75.26 -57.81 37.77
N THR A 681 -74.27 -58.66 38.07
CA THR A 681 -74.48 -60.10 38.24
C THR A 681 -75.37 -60.40 39.45
N ILE A 682 -75.12 -59.73 40.58
CA ILE A 682 -75.95 -59.82 41.79
C ILE A 682 -77.36 -59.30 41.53
N SER A 683 -77.51 -58.19 40.82
CA SER A 683 -78.79 -57.59 40.48
C SER A 683 -79.59 -58.48 39.52
N ASN A 684 -78.92 -59.08 38.52
CA ASN A 684 -79.54 -60.04 37.60
C ASN A 684 -79.92 -61.35 38.33
N PHE A 685 -79.10 -61.81 39.29
CA PHE A 685 -79.43 -62.94 40.15
C PHE A 685 -80.66 -62.63 41.05
N ALA A 686 -80.69 -61.46 41.68
CA ALA A 686 -81.82 -61.02 42.50
C ALA A 686 -83.11 -60.82 41.69
N ASN A 687 -83.02 -60.40 40.43
CA ASN A 687 -84.17 -60.27 39.53
C ASN A 687 -84.65 -61.61 38.96
N ASN A 688 -83.77 -62.59 38.78
CA ASN A 688 -84.15 -63.96 38.36
C ASN A 688 -84.69 -64.82 39.52
N GLY A 689 -84.50 -64.41 40.78
CA GLY A 689 -85.11 -65.05 41.95
C GLY A 689 -86.58 -64.68 42.20
N LYS A 690 -87.25 -64.00 41.26
CA LYS A 690 -88.66 -63.57 41.33
C LYS A 690 -89.56 -64.18 40.24
N GLN A 691 -89.20 -65.34 39.69
CA GLN A 691 -90.11 -66.16 38.87
C GLN A 691 -90.57 -67.41 39.62
#